data_AF-A0A966P5E6-F1
#
_entry.id   AF-A0A966P5E6-F1
#
_cell.length_a   1.000
_cell.length_b   1.000
_cell.length_c   1.000
_cell.angle_alpha   90.00
_cell.angle_beta   90.00
_cell.angle_gamma   90.00
#
_symmetry.space_group_name_H-M   'P 1'
#
loop_
_entity.id
_entity.type
_entity.pdbx_description
1 polymer ?
#
loop_
_entity_poly.entity_id
_entity_poly.type
_entity_poly.pdbx_seq_one_letter_code
_entity_poly.pdbx_strand_id
1 'polypeptide(L)'
;MKLSFLRGRLAKRGWEYRDTFPTATSYILLVGPHTSWRDFFVGLCVREDLGLHGLSFLAKHSLFWWPLGPILRALGAIPVDRRSAQGLVDQLADRFHKDASFKLALSPEGTRGKVDGLKSGYRNIAEKAHVPIVILGMDFGRKVVSVTQPYAAKSPAEDDAHVLEVLGPLEGMKPELGLNHLTPDRARRTLPEQLAWNAAQFPNRRFLEEPHAQAGYIRFTHGETYEEAKAFASGLQALGVNPGDKVAIIGKNSAHWLIADYGCALAGAVSVPMYPTIDGDTARKILEHSESKVLVIGKLDDASVYVDHCPAGVQRIYIPFMSADAEGLTWEALKAKGRPDFQPVPMDPETLMTIIYTSGTTGMPKGVMHNFQNFQAAFRMVLEQFDFLHQEVFLSYLPLSHVAERMIISAAGVYLTGRIHFVQSLDTFAKNLEEAQPTVFMAVPRIWEKFGETLHKKIPAAFLRRALAPVLRKKLGLSRSRLVLSGAAPIRASLLTEFATLGIHIQEVYGMTENLGISTVNFRGKVKIGTVGQAFPGMNVTIGEGDEVLVQGPTCTQGYYKEPEKTAELFAGGALHTGDCGKIDADGYLTITGRIKDIFKTSKGKYVAPAPIEGLLLQSDDMAQVCVVGLDLPQPVALAVMTEDARNGSRKEVYKAAKALLSEVNAGLPAHEKMDRLFWVAEDWTVENGFLTPTLKIKRNRVEAHYRDAVYAAADSAKKVVFLDA
;
A
#
# COMPACT_ATOMS: atom_id res chain seq x y z
N MET A 1 31.01 -3.44 -29.36
CA MET A 1 30.34 -2.67 -28.28
C MET A 1 30.13 -3.61 -27.10
N LYS A 2 30.62 -3.27 -25.90
CA LYS A 2 30.40 -4.12 -24.70
C LYS A 2 28.91 -4.09 -24.35
N LEU A 3 28.30 -5.24 -24.08
CA LEU A 3 26.86 -5.33 -23.78
C LEU A 3 26.51 -4.54 -22.50
N SER A 4 27.45 -4.47 -21.54
CA SER A 4 27.36 -3.62 -20.34
C SER A 4 27.07 -2.16 -20.64
N PHE A 5 27.55 -1.65 -21.78
CA PHE A 5 27.28 -0.29 -22.23
C PHE A 5 25.82 -0.10 -22.68
N LEU A 6 25.26 -1.06 -23.42
CA LEU A 6 23.84 -1.06 -23.80
C LEU A 6 22.94 -1.21 -22.57
N ARG A 7 23.31 -2.11 -21.65
CA ARG A 7 22.64 -2.33 -20.35
C ARG A 7 22.54 -1.02 -19.57
N GLY A 8 23.67 -0.33 -19.38
CA GLY A 8 23.70 0.97 -18.69
C GLY A 8 22.82 2.02 -19.38
N ARG A 9 22.66 1.96 -20.71
CA ARG A 9 21.81 2.87 -21.47
C ARG A 9 20.32 2.53 -21.36
N LEU A 10 19.95 1.25 -21.30
CA LEU A 10 18.58 0.80 -21.10
C LEU A 10 18.12 1.05 -19.65
N ALA A 11 18.97 0.76 -18.66
CA ALA A 11 18.71 1.11 -17.27
C ALA A 11 18.46 2.62 -17.09
N LYS A 12 19.32 3.48 -17.70
CA LYS A 12 19.10 4.94 -17.75
C LYS A 12 17.82 5.35 -18.49
N ARG A 13 17.31 4.51 -19.39
CA ARG A 13 16.03 4.70 -20.09
C ARG A 13 14.84 4.15 -19.32
N GLY A 14 15.06 3.65 -18.09
CA GLY A 14 14.04 3.17 -17.17
C GLY A 14 13.62 1.73 -17.42
N TRP A 15 14.51 0.89 -17.97
CA TRP A 15 14.27 -0.54 -18.04
C TRP A 15 14.53 -1.22 -16.69
N GLU A 16 13.58 -2.04 -16.23
CA GLU A 16 13.62 -2.77 -14.96
C GLU A 16 13.59 -4.28 -15.24
N TYR A 17 14.47 -5.04 -14.58
CA TYR A 17 14.55 -6.50 -14.67
C TYR A 17 14.10 -7.09 -13.32
N ARG A 18 13.06 -7.93 -13.30
CA ARG A 18 12.31 -8.23 -12.07
C ARG A 18 12.60 -9.56 -11.38
N ASP A 19 13.37 -10.43 -12.01
CA ASP A 19 13.68 -11.77 -11.51
C ASP A 19 15.13 -12.14 -11.88
N THR A 20 15.63 -13.29 -11.43
CA THR A 20 16.95 -13.82 -11.82
C THR A 20 16.82 -15.28 -12.21
N PHE A 21 17.50 -15.69 -13.28
CA PHE A 21 17.57 -17.09 -13.62
C PHE A 21 18.42 -17.86 -12.58
N PRO A 22 18.16 -19.17 -12.39
CA PRO A 22 19.10 -20.04 -11.71
C PRO A 22 20.50 -19.92 -12.32
N THR A 23 21.49 -19.60 -11.49
CA THR A 23 22.88 -19.28 -11.89
C THR A 23 23.68 -20.48 -12.42
N ALA A 24 23.19 -21.71 -12.22
CA ALA A 24 23.92 -22.95 -12.51
C ALA A 24 23.47 -23.67 -13.80
N THR A 25 22.79 -22.99 -14.72
CA THR A 25 22.10 -23.64 -15.86
C THR A 25 22.41 -22.96 -17.18
N SER A 26 22.56 -23.73 -18.26
CA SER A 26 22.75 -23.23 -19.64
C SER A 26 21.38 -23.04 -20.31
N TYR A 27 21.25 -22.07 -21.21
CA TYR A 27 19.95 -21.75 -21.82
C TYR A 27 20.03 -21.56 -23.34
N ILE A 28 18.96 -21.93 -24.04
CA ILE A 28 18.71 -21.46 -25.41
C ILE A 28 17.57 -20.45 -25.36
N LEU A 29 17.87 -19.19 -25.70
CA LEU A 29 16.89 -18.11 -25.71
C LEU A 29 16.28 -17.94 -27.10
N LEU A 30 14.96 -18.09 -27.17
CA LEU A 30 14.17 -17.84 -28.36
C LEU A 30 13.45 -16.51 -28.20
N VAL A 31 13.93 -15.49 -28.90
CA VAL A 31 13.24 -14.20 -28.99
C VAL A 31 12.30 -14.24 -30.19
N GLY A 32 11.07 -13.74 -29.99
CA GLY A 32 9.89 -13.97 -30.82
C GLY A 32 10.01 -13.81 -32.35
N PRO A 33 8.92 -14.12 -33.08
CA PRO A 33 8.88 -14.27 -34.53
C PRO A 33 9.17 -13.00 -35.32
N HIS A 34 9.28 -11.83 -34.70
CA HIS A 34 9.66 -10.59 -35.36
C HIS A 34 11.00 -10.06 -34.85
N THR A 35 12.04 -10.89 -34.79
CA THR A 35 13.40 -10.44 -34.48
C THR A 35 13.84 -9.34 -35.44
N SER A 36 13.77 -8.10 -34.96
CA SER A 36 14.50 -6.95 -35.50
C SER A 36 15.86 -6.88 -34.81
N TRP A 37 16.77 -6.08 -35.37
CA TRP A 37 18.04 -5.76 -34.72
C TRP A 37 17.87 -5.13 -33.33
N ARG A 38 16.74 -4.47 -33.04
CA ARG A 38 16.45 -3.87 -31.72
C ARG A 38 16.14 -4.94 -30.68
N ASP A 39 15.26 -5.88 -31.01
CA ASP A 39 14.83 -6.96 -30.10
C ASP A 39 16.00 -7.87 -29.75
N PHE A 40 16.91 -8.08 -30.72
CA PHE A 40 18.18 -8.76 -30.52
C PHE A 40 19.05 -8.11 -29.44
N PHE A 41 19.26 -6.80 -29.50
CA PHE A 41 20.09 -6.11 -28.50
C PHE A 41 19.44 -6.09 -27.12
N VAL A 42 18.11 -5.99 -27.05
CA VAL A 42 17.40 -6.07 -25.77
C VAL A 42 17.58 -7.46 -25.16
N GLY A 43 17.36 -8.54 -25.92
CA GLY A 43 17.58 -9.91 -25.45
C GLY A 43 19.01 -10.18 -24.95
N LEU A 44 20.03 -9.57 -25.56
CA LEU A 44 21.41 -9.65 -25.07
C LEU A 44 21.66 -8.88 -23.77
N CYS A 45 20.98 -7.75 -23.55
CA CYS A 45 21.07 -7.01 -22.30
C CYS A 45 20.37 -7.78 -21.18
N VAL A 46 19.21 -8.37 -21.49
CA VAL A 46 18.50 -9.29 -20.61
C VAL A 46 19.41 -10.44 -20.17
N ARG A 47 20.11 -11.07 -21.13
CA ARG A 47 21.09 -12.12 -20.84
C ARG A 47 22.12 -11.68 -19.80
N GLU A 48 22.72 -10.51 -19.99
CA GLU A 48 23.75 -10.01 -19.08
C GLU A 48 23.21 -9.62 -17.70
N ASP A 49 22.01 -9.04 -17.63
CA ASP A 49 21.43 -8.58 -16.37
C ASP A 49 20.98 -9.75 -15.48
N LEU A 50 20.44 -10.80 -16.10
CA LEU A 50 19.93 -11.97 -15.40
C LEU A 50 21.02 -13.02 -15.08
N GLY A 51 22.30 -12.70 -15.34
CA GLY A 51 23.41 -13.62 -15.08
C GLY A 51 23.41 -14.86 -15.97
N LEU A 52 22.81 -14.78 -17.16
CA LEU A 52 22.69 -15.90 -18.09
C LEU A 52 24.02 -16.13 -18.84
N HIS A 53 24.81 -17.07 -18.36
CA HIS A 53 26.06 -17.49 -19.01
C HIS A 53 25.83 -18.66 -19.97
N GLY A 54 26.63 -18.76 -21.04
CA GLY A 54 26.53 -19.87 -22.02
C GLY A 54 25.30 -19.87 -22.93
N LEU A 55 24.53 -18.77 -22.96
CA LEU A 55 23.26 -18.72 -23.66
C LEU A 55 23.39 -18.52 -25.18
N SER A 56 22.76 -19.42 -25.94
CA SER A 56 22.66 -19.36 -27.41
C SER A 56 21.29 -18.81 -27.83
N PHE A 57 21.21 -18.08 -28.95
CA PHE A 57 19.97 -17.46 -29.41
C PHE A 57 19.75 -17.63 -30.90
N LEU A 58 18.48 -17.65 -31.31
CA LEU A 58 18.09 -17.75 -32.72
C LEU A 58 17.96 -16.38 -33.37
N ALA A 59 18.46 -16.23 -34.60
CA ALA A 59 18.34 -14.99 -35.36
C ALA A 59 18.03 -15.26 -36.85
N LYS A 60 17.34 -14.33 -37.50
CA LYS A 60 17.07 -14.40 -38.95
C LYS A 60 18.39 -14.57 -39.71
N HIS A 61 18.39 -15.45 -40.72
CA HIS A 61 19.55 -15.66 -41.60
C HIS A 61 20.14 -14.35 -42.16
N SER A 62 19.30 -13.36 -42.49
CA SER A 62 19.73 -12.04 -42.98
C SER A 62 20.59 -11.24 -42.01
N LEU A 63 20.51 -11.52 -40.69
CA LEU A 63 21.35 -10.86 -39.69
C LEU A 63 22.80 -11.38 -39.72
N PHE A 64 23.04 -12.55 -40.31
CA PHE A 64 24.38 -13.14 -40.43
C PHE A 64 25.21 -12.55 -41.59
N TRP A 65 24.66 -11.60 -42.33
CA TRP A 65 25.39 -10.83 -43.33
C TRP A 65 26.21 -9.71 -42.69
N TRP A 66 27.19 -9.20 -43.43
CA TRP A 66 28.03 -8.11 -42.96
C TRP A 66 27.17 -6.85 -42.74
N PRO A 67 27.35 -6.11 -41.63
CA PRO A 67 28.46 -6.19 -40.66
C PRO A 67 28.21 -7.06 -39.41
N LEU A 68 27.02 -7.62 -39.21
CA LEU A 68 26.64 -8.25 -37.93
C LEU A 68 27.05 -9.72 -37.80
N GLY A 69 27.25 -10.43 -38.90
CA GLY A 69 27.54 -11.87 -38.92
C GLY A 69 28.69 -12.36 -38.02
N PRO A 70 29.89 -11.75 -38.05
CA PRO A 70 30.99 -12.16 -37.18
C PRO A 70 30.67 -12.00 -35.68
N ILE A 71 29.97 -10.91 -35.33
CA ILE A 71 29.56 -10.62 -33.94
C ILE A 71 28.54 -11.64 -33.46
N LEU A 72 27.56 -11.99 -34.31
CA LEU A 72 26.53 -12.97 -33.99
C LEU A 72 27.14 -14.35 -33.75
N ARG A 73 28.07 -14.79 -34.60
CA ARG A 73 28.77 -16.07 -34.41
C ARG A 73 29.56 -16.10 -33.10
N ALA A 74 30.27 -15.01 -32.77
CA ALA A 74 31.02 -14.92 -31.51
C ALA A 74 30.13 -14.94 -30.26
N LEU A 75 28.86 -14.55 -30.38
CA LEU A 75 27.90 -14.55 -29.28
C LEU A 75 27.09 -15.85 -29.18
N GLY A 76 27.35 -16.85 -30.03
CA GLY A 76 26.63 -18.13 -30.03
C GLY A 76 25.27 -18.08 -30.74
N ALA A 77 25.08 -17.13 -31.67
CA ALA A 77 23.87 -17.04 -32.47
C ALA A 77 23.74 -18.24 -33.43
N ILE A 78 22.52 -18.77 -33.57
CA ILE A 78 22.18 -19.81 -34.54
C ILE A 78 21.29 -19.18 -35.64
N PRO A 79 21.69 -19.26 -36.92
CA PRO A 79 20.88 -18.75 -38.02
C PRO A 79 19.64 -19.61 -38.23
N VAL A 80 18.49 -18.97 -38.44
CA VAL A 80 17.23 -19.64 -38.77
C VAL A 80 16.80 -19.30 -40.18
N ASP A 81 16.58 -20.34 -41.00
CA ASP A 81 15.86 -20.24 -42.27
C ASP A 81 14.38 -20.59 -42.05
N ARG A 82 13.52 -19.59 -42.26
CA ARG A 82 12.06 -19.73 -42.08
C ARG A 82 11.42 -20.71 -43.06
N ARG A 83 12.10 -21.07 -44.15
CA ARG A 83 11.57 -21.96 -45.18
C ARG A 83 11.56 -23.44 -44.77
N SER A 84 12.21 -23.81 -43.66
CA SER A 84 12.34 -25.19 -43.17
C SER A 84 12.02 -25.28 -41.66
N ALA A 85 10.74 -25.16 -41.29
CA ALA A 85 10.31 -25.21 -39.89
C ALA A 85 10.64 -26.55 -39.20
N GLN A 86 10.57 -27.68 -39.93
CA GLN A 86 10.84 -29.01 -39.38
C GLN A 86 12.32 -29.19 -39.01
N GLY A 87 13.24 -28.76 -39.87
CA GLY A 87 14.68 -28.84 -39.61
C GLY A 87 15.13 -28.02 -38.40
N LEU A 88 14.44 -26.92 -38.06
CA LEU A 88 14.74 -26.14 -36.86
C LEU A 88 14.44 -26.93 -35.59
N VAL A 89 13.32 -27.64 -35.58
CA VAL A 89 12.87 -28.40 -34.41
C VAL A 89 13.85 -29.51 -34.09
N ASP A 90 14.24 -30.27 -35.11
CA ASP A 90 15.14 -31.42 -34.95
C ASP A 90 16.56 -30.97 -34.58
N GLN A 91 17.07 -29.89 -35.18
CA GLN A 91 18.38 -29.32 -34.83
C GLN A 91 18.48 -28.85 -33.37
N LEU A 92 17.41 -28.26 -32.85
CA LEU A 92 17.38 -27.79 -31.46
C LEU A 92 17.21 -28.97 -30.50
N ALA A 93 16.31 -29.90 -30.80
CA ALA A 93 16.12 -31.10 -29.98
C ALA A 93 17.43 -31.90 -29.85
N ASP A 94 18.15 -32.12 -30.94
CA ASP A 94 19.46 -32.77 -30.92
C ASP A 94 20.48 -32.02 -30.06
N ARG A 95 20.41 -30.69 -30.03
CA ARG A 95 21.32 -29.86 -29.23
C ARG A 95 21.00 -29.96 -27.73
N PHE A 96 19.72 -30.01 -27.38
CA PHE A 96 19.29 -30.28 -26.01
C PHE A 96 19.65 -31.70 -25.56
N HIS A 97 19.48 -32.70 -26.43
CA HIS A 97 19.86 -34.09 -26.11
C HIS A 97 21.37 -34.27 -25.88
N LYS A 98 22.20 -33.47 -26.54
CA LYS A 98 23.66 -33.51 -26.36
C LYS A 98 24.14 -32.88 -25.05
N ASP A 99 23.31 -32.08 -24.39
CA ASP A 99 23.65 -31.43 -23.13
C ASP A 99 22.38 -31.17 -22.29
N ALA A 100 22.14 -32.06 -21.33
CA ALA A 100 20.98 -32.07 -20.43
C ALA A 100 20.90 -30.85 -19.49
N SER A 101 21.96 -30.03 -19.42
CA SER A 101 21.96 -28.78 -18.65
C SER A 101 21.22 -27.65 -19.35
N PHE A 102 20.90 -27.77 -20.64
CA PHE A 102 20.21 -26.73 -21.38
C PHE A 102 18.70 -26.66 -21.05
N LYS A 103 18.21 -25.45 -20.79
CA LYS A 103 16.77 -25.14 -20.72
C LYS A 103 16.35 -24.22 -21.86
N LEU A 104 15.06 -24.21 -22.18
CA LEU A 104 14.51 -23.36 -23.23
C LEU A 104 13.91 -22.08 -22.62
N ALA A 105 14.49 -20.93 -22.92
CA ALA A 105 13.93 -19.63 -22.54
C ALA A 105 13.17 -19.04 -23.74
N LEU A 106 11.88 -18.70 -23.59
CA LEU A 106 11.03 -18.17 -24.63
C LEU A 106 10.66 -16.73 -24.34
N SER A 107 10.90 -15.81 -25.27
CA SER A 107 10.41 -14.43 -25.20
C SER A 107 9.32 -14.22 -26.24
N PRO A 108 8.06 -14.40 -25.88
CA PRO A 108 6.95 -14.13 -26.77
C PRO A 108 6.74 -12.61 -26.86
N GLU A 109 7.27 -11.98 -27.90
CA GLU A 109 6.84 -10.62 -28.28
C GLU A 109 6.26 -10.60 -29.69
N GLY A 110 5.03 -10.11 -29.75
CA GLY A 110 4.30 -9.82 -30.97
C GLY A 110 3.04 -9.04 -30.63
N THR A 111 3.06 -7.75 -30.94
CA THR A 111 1.91 -6.84 -31.01
C THR A 111 0.58 -7.52 -31.36
N ARG A 112 -0.43 -7.26 -30.51
CA ARG A 112 -1.87 -7.17 -30.85
C ARG A 112 -2.31 -8.01 -32.07
N GLY A 113 -2.62 -9.29 -31.85
CA GLY A 113 -3.40 -10.12 -32.76
C GLY A 113 -2.61 -11.25 -33.43
N LYS A 114 -3.04 -12.49 -33.17
CA LYS A 114 -2.62 -13.77 -33.82
C LYS A 114 -1.31 -14.41 -33.35
N VAL A 115 -1.21 -14.74 -32.06
CA VAL A 115 -0.12 -15.58 -31.50
C VAL A 115 -0.42 -17.09 -31.60
N ASP A 116 -1.63 -17.49 -31.99
CA ASP A 116 -2.11 -18.88 -31.90
C ASP A 116 -1.36 -19.88 -32.80
N GLY A 117 -0.72 -19.42 -33.89
CA GLY A 117 0.01 -20.30 -34.81
C GLY A 117 1.45 -20.62 -34.42
N LEU A 118 2.10 -19.79 -33.59
CA LEU A 118 3.53 -19.90 -33.25
C LEU A 118 3.79 -20.60 -31.91
N LYS A 119 2.78 -20.68 -31.04
CA LYS A 119 2.83 -21.48 -29.80
C LYS A 119 3.13 -22.96 -30.07
N SER A 120 2.69 -23.50 -31.22
CA SER A 120 2.89 -24.91 -31.58
C SER A 120 4.36 -25.29 -31.86
N GLY A 121 5.17 -24.40 -32.45
CA GLY A 121 6.54 -24.72 -32.86
C GLY A 121 7.56 -24.77 -31.72
N TYR A 122 7.51 -23.80 -30.79
CA TYR A 122 8.44 -23.75 -29.65
C TYR A 122 8.13 -24.80 -28.59
N ARG A 123 6.84 -25.08 -28.40
CA ARG A 123 6.39 -26.18 -27.55
C ARG A 123 6.85 -27.54 -28.11
N ASN A 124 6.70 -27.75 -29.42
CA ASN A 124 7.21 -28.96 -30.07
C ASN A 124 8.73 -29.16 -29.90
N ILE A 125 9.53 -28.08 -29.90
CA ILE A 125 10.98 -28.14 -29.61
C ILE A 125 11.21 -28.63 -28.18
N ALA A 126 10.57 -28.00 -27.20
CA ALA A 126 10.72 -28.36 -25.79
C ALA A 126 10.24 -29.79 -25.49
N GLU A 127 9.11 -30.18 -26.10
CA GLU A 127 8.53 -31.52 -25.96
C GLU A 127 9.44 -32.60 -26.57
N LYS A 128 9.94 -32.41 -27.79
CA LYS A 128 10.89 -33.34 -28.42
C LYS A 128 12.23 -33.41 -27.68
N ALA A 129 12.65 -32.31 -27.07
CA ALA A 129 13.91 -32.21 -26.34
C ALA A 129 13.82 -32.68 -24.88
N HIS A 130 12.61 -32.95 -24.36
CA HIS A 130 12.35 -33.26 -22.96
C HIS A 130 12.92 -32.23 -21.95
N VAL A 131 12.89 -30.94 -22.29
CA VAL A 131 13.42 -29.86 -21.43
C VAL A 131 12.32 -28.94 -20.91
N PRO A 132 12.45 -28.41 -19.68
CA PRO A 132 11.51 -27.42 -19.17
C PRO A 132 11.68 -26.06 -19.87
N ILE A 133 10.59 -25.32 -19.90
CA ILE A 133 10.43 -24.02 -20.54
C ILE A 133 10.45 -22.93 -19.47
N VAL A 134 11.19 -21.85 -19.73
CA VAL A 134 11.12 -20.60 -18.98
C VAL A 134 10.60 -19.52 -19.91
N ILE A 135 9.72 -18.65 -19.45
CA ILE A 135 9.21 -17.53 -20.24
C ILE A 135 9.83 -16.22 -19.79
N LEU A 136 10.40 -15.51 -20.75
CA LEU A 136 10.91 -14.16 -20.64
C LEU A 136 9.83 -13.18 -21.09
N GLY A 137 9.09 -12.63 -20.13
CA GLY A 137 8.14 -11.56 -20.40
C GLY A 137 8.88 -10.26 -20.63
N MET A 138 8.62 -9.63 -21.77
CA MET A 138 9.10 -8.30 -22.10
C MET A 138 7.90 -7.38 -22.37
N ASP A 139 7.79 -6.29 -21.60
CA ASP A 139 6.81 -5.24 -21.82
C ASP A 139 7.54 -3.97 -22.24
N PHE A 140 7.58 -3.71 -23.56
CA PHE A 140 8.19 -2.50 -24.10
C PHE A 140 7.53 -1.20 -23.64
N GLY A 141 6.22 -1.21 -23.40
CA GLY A 141 5.45 -0.04 -22.98
C GLY A 141 5.79 0.38 -21.56
N ARG A 142 5.88 -0.61 -20.67
CA ARG A 142 6.28 -0.43 -19.26
C ARG A 142 7.79 -0.48 -19.05
N LYS A 143 8.56 -0.91 -20.07
CA LYS A 143 10.02 -1.16 -20.04
C LYS A 143 10.42 -2.15 -18.95
N VAL A 144 9.70 -3.27 -18.87
CA VAL A 144 9.91 -4.30 -17.86
C VAL A 144 10.36 -5.59 -18.53
N VAL A 145 11.30 -6.27 -17.90
CA VAL A 145 11.68 -7.64 -18.22
C VAL A 145 11.50 -8.50 -16.98
N SER A 146 10.89 -9.66 -17.13
CA SER A 146 10.62 -10.61 -16.04
C SER A 146 10.75 -12.04 -16.55
N VAL A 147 10.97 -12.97 -15.62
CA VAL A 147 11.30 -14.37 -15.94
C VAL A 147 10.40 -15.28 -15.12
N THR A 148 9.71 -16.23 -15.76
CA THR A 148 8.94 -17.24 -15.04
C THR A 148 9.84 -18.28 -14.39
N GLN A 149 9.28 -19.09 -13.49
CA GLN A 149 9.93 -20.35 -13.13
C GLN A 149 9.93 -21.34 -14.31
N PRO A 150 10.87 -22.30 -14.36
CA PRO A 150 10.86 -23.38 -15.34
C PRO A 150 9.65 -24.30 -15.14
N TYR A 151 8.89 -24.61 -16.20
CA TYR A 151 7.77 -25.54 -16.18
C TYR A 151 7.89 -26.60 -17.29
N ALA A 152 7.12 -27.69 -17.21
CA ALA A 152 7.21 -28.80 -18.16
C ALA A 152 6.50 -28.48 -19.49
N ALA A 153 7.07 -28.89 -20.63
CA ALA A 153 6.48 -28.59 -21.95
C ALA A 153 5.06 -29.16 -22.17
N LYS A 154 4.69 -30.24 -21.46
CA LYS A 154 3.36 -30.88 -21.53
C LYS A 154 2.32 -30.33 -20.54
N SER A 155 2.63 -29.23 -19.86
CA SER A 155 1.77 -28.70 -18.79
C SER A 155 0.46 -28.08 -19.32
N PRO A 156 -0.61 -27.99 -18.51
CA PRO A 156 -1.94 -27.49 -18.91
C PRO A 156 -1.95 -26.02 -19.35
N ALA A 157 -3.09 -25.53 -19.87
CA ALA A 157 -3.29 -24.14 -20.28
C ALA A 157 -3.11 -23.09 -19.15
N GLU A 158 -3.02 -23.53 -17.90
CA GLU A 158 -2.72 -22.71 -16.72
C GLU A 158 -1.32 -22.06 -16.80
N ASP A 159 -0.35 -22.70 -17.46
CA ASP A 159 1.01 -22.14 -17.61
C ASP A 159 1.11 -20.97 -18.59
N ASP A 160 0.14 -20.84 -19.51
CA ASP A 160 0.02 -19.67 -20.38
C ASP A 160 -0.44 -18.42 -19.61
N ALA A 161 -1.11 -18.58 -18.47
CA ALA A 161 -1.55 -17.46 -17.66
C ALA A 161 -0.47 -16.92 -16.71
N HIS A 162 0.54 -17.72 -16.38
CA HIS A 162 1.82 -17.26 -15.80
C HIS A 162 2.57 -16.27 -16.72
N VAL A 163 2.32 -16.30 -18.03
CA VAL A 163 2.89 -15.34 -19.00
C VAL A 163 2.18 -13.99 -18.96
N LEU A 164 0.84 -14.03 -18.85
CA LEU A 164 -0.01 -12.84 -18.72
C LEU A 164 0.20 -12.16 -17.36
N GLU A 165 0.54 -12.92 -16.33
CA GLU A 165 0.95 -12.46 -14.99
C GLU A 165 2.23 -11.62 -15.01
N VAL A 166 3.25 -12.11 -15.74
CA VAL A 166 4.61 -11.55 -15.80
C VAL A 166 4.67 -10.24 -16.59
N LEU A 167 3.85 -10.10 -17.63
CA LEU A 167 3.65 -8.85 -18.36
C LEU A 167 2.67 -7.90 -17.65
N GLY A 168 1.96 -8.43 -16.65
CA GLY A 168 0.74 -7.87 -16.09
C GLY A 168 -0.39 -7.84 -17.13
N PRO A 169 -1.65 -7.64 -16.70
CA PRO A 169 -2.71 -7.33 -17.63
C PRO A 169 -2.31 -6.07 -18.40
N LEU A 170 -2.08 -6.22 -19.71
CA LEU A 170 -2.15 -5.11 -20.67
C LEU A 170 -3.50 -4.43 -20.38
N GLU A 171 -3.56 -3.09 -20.34
CA GLU A 171 -4.82 -2.39 -20.06
C GLU A 171 -5.97 -3.02 -20.87
N GLY A 172 -6.90 -3.70 -20.17
CA GLY A 172 -8.04 -4.38 -20.79
C GLY A 172 -7.95 -5.91 -21.01
N MET A 173 -6.84 -6.59 -20.70
CA MET A 173 -6.80 -8.07 -20.69
C MET A 173 -7.02 -8.63 -19.29
N LYS A 174 -8.10 -9.39 -19.09
CA LYS A 174 -8.24 -10.34 -17.98
C LYS A 174 -7.81 -11.72 -18.49
N PRO A 175 -6.84 -12.40 -17.85
CA PRO A 175 -6.62 -13.82 -18.13
C PRO A 175 -7.95 -14.57 -17.93
N GLU A 176 -8.31 -15.49 -18.83
CA GLU A 176 -9.57 -16.25 -18.73
C GLU A 176 -9.72 -16.99 -17.40
N LEU A 177 -8.60 -17.36 -16.77
CA LEU A 177 -8.52 -18.02 -15.46
C LEU A 177 -8.22 -17.07 -14.27
N GLY A 178 -8.23 -15.75 -14.48
CA GLY A 178 -7.80 -14.73 -13.48
C GLY A 178 -6.32 -14.86 -13.10
N LEU A 179 -5.81 -14.10 -12.12
CA LEU A 179 -4.45 -14.33 -11.58
C LEU A 179 -4.45 -15.24 -10.33
N ASN A 180 -5.63 -15.66 -9.85
CA ASN A 180 -5.76 -16.41 -8.61
C ASN A 180 -5.26 -17.87 -8.71
N HIS A 181 -5.27 -18.49 -9.89
CA HIS A 181 -4.75 -19.86 -10.06
C HIS A 181 -3.21 -19.94 -9.92
N LEU A 182 -2.52 -18.80 -10.02
CA LEU A 182 -1.06 -18.67 -9.88
C LEU A 182 -0.64 -18.72 -8.40
N THR A 183 -1.60 -18.42 -7.51
CA THR A 183 -1.50 -18.54 -6.05
C THR A 183 -2.74 -19.26 -5.51
N PRO A 184 -2.88 -20.58 -5.76
CA PRO A 184 -4.08 -21.31 -5.36
C PRO A 184 -4.25 -21.25 -3.84
N ASP A 185 -5.51 -21.21 -3.39
CA ASP A 185 -5.91 -21.15 -1.97
C ASP A 185 -5.39 -19.94 -1.19
N ARG A 186 -4.93 -18.90 -1.89
CA ARG A 186 -4.60 -17.63 -1.28
C ARG A 186 -5.83 -17.05 -0.55
N ALA A 187 -5.62 -16.50 0.64
CA ALA A 187 -6.67 -16.08 1.58
C ALA A 187 -7.54 -17.22 2.19
N ARG A 188 -7.26 -18.49 1.86
CA ARG A 188 -7.65 -19.65 2.71
C ARG A 188 -6.58 -19.98 3.74
N ARG A 189 -5.31 -19.70 3.42
CA ARG A 189 -4.18 -19.76 4.37
C ARG A 189 -4.23 -18.60 5.36
N THR A 190 -3.93 -18.88 6.62
CA THR A 190 -3.64 -17.84 7.61
C THR A 190 -2.40 -17.04 7.17
N LEU A 191 -2.21 -15.84 7.73
CA LEU A 191 -1.06 -15.02 7.38
C LEU A 191 0.29 -15.75 7.54
N PRO A 192 0.59 -16.46 8.65
CA PRO A 192 1.85 -17.21 8.78
C PRO A 192 1.98 -18.35 7.75
N GLU A 193 0.89 -19.06 7.42
CA GLU A 193 0.91 -20.11 6.40
C GLU A 193 1.15 -19.53 4.99
N GLN A 194 0.55 -18.39 4.67
CA GLN A 194 0.78 -17.72 3.39
C GLN A 194 2.21 -17.18 3.30
N LEU A 195 2.77 -16.69 4.41
CA LEU A 195 4.17 -16.27 4.48
C LEU A 195 5.13 -17.44 4.22
N ALA A 196 4.90 -18.59 4.88
CA ALA A 196 5.67 -19.82 4.66
C ALA A 196 5.54 -20.33 3.22
N TRP A 197 4.33 -20.29 2.66
CA TRP A 197 4.10 -20.66 1.27
C TRP A 197 4.85 -19.74 0.30
N ASN A 198 4.81 -18.42 0.50
CA ASN A 198 5.58 -17.47 -0.32
C ASN A 198 7.08 -17.75 -0.25
N ALA A 199 7.61 -18.07 0.93
CA ALA A 199 9.02 -18.41 1.11
C ALA A 199 9.40 -19.70 0.39
N ALA A 200 8.53 -20.71 0.39
CA ALA A 200 8.76 -21.98 -0.30
C ALA A 200 8.68 -21.83 -1.84
N GLN A 201 7.70 -21.07 -2.34
CA GLN A 201 7.47 -20.94 -3.79
C GLN A 201 8.34 -19.86 -4.43
N PHE A 202 8.63 -18.76 -3.71
CA PHE A 202 9.35 -17.60 -4.24
C PHE A 202 10.55 -17.19 -3.35
N PRO A 203 11.43 -18.12 -2.94
CA PRO A 203 12.46 -17.88 -1.92
C PRO A 203 13.41 -16.73 -2.25
N ASN A 204 13.73 -16.53 -3.53
CA ASN A 204 14.71 -15.54 -3.99
C ASN A 204 14.07 -14.22 -4.45
N ARG A 205 12.74 -14.11 -4.43
CA ARG A 205 12.05 -12.89 -4.87
C ARG A 205 12.12 -11.82 -3.79
N ARG A 206 12.47 -10.59 -4.18
CA ARG A 206 12.53 -9.43 -3.28
C ARG A 206 11.16 -9.14 -2.65
N PHE A 207 11.14 -9.06 -1.33
CA PHE A 207 9.95 -8.75 -0.54
C PHE A 207 10.09 -7.41 0.17
N LEU A 208 11.12 -7.21 1.00
CA LEU A 208 11.29 -5.99 1.80
C LEU A 208 12.50 -5.20 1.31
N GLU A 209 12.31 -3.91 1.03
CA GLU A 209 13.36 -3.01 0.54
C GLU A 209 13.33 -1.65 1.26
N GLU A 210 14.29 -1.43 2.16
CA GLU A 210 14.39 -0.22 2.98
C GLU A 210 15.67 0.56 2.65
N PRO A 211 15.57 1.82 2.18
CA PRO A 211 16.71 2.73 2.20
C PRO A 211 17.09 3.06 3.65
N HIS A 212 18.36 2.86 4.00
CA HIS A 212 18.84 2.98 5.38
C HIS A 212 20.07 3.89 5.46
N ALA A 213 20.09 4.82 6.42
CA ALA A 213 21.14 5.83 6.52
C ALA A 213 22.54 5.23 6.75
N GLN A 214 22.63 4.20 7.60
CA GLN A 214 23.91 3.58 7.97
C GLN A 214 24.29 2.41 7.05
N ALA A 215 23.30 1.67 6.55
CA ALA A 215 23.53 0.45 5.77
C ALA A 215 23.44 0.68 4.25
N GLY A 216 23.09 1.90 3.83
CA GLY A 216 22.71 2.22 2.45
C GLY A 216 21.34 1.65 2.09
N TYR A 217 21.20 0.33 2.11
CA TYR A 217 19.95 -0.38 1.83
C TYR A 217 19.87 -1.69 2.61
N ILE A 218 18.72 -1.95 3.23
CA ILE A 218 18.34 -3.24 3.82
C ILE A 218 17.39 -3.92 2.84
N ARG A 219 17.66 -5.19 2.50
CA ARG A 219 16.84 -5.95 1.56
C ARG A 219 16.65 -7.38 2.04
N PHE A 220 15.42 -7.86 1.96
CA PHE A 220 15.08 -9.26 2.20
C PHE A 220 14.27 -9.82 1.04
N THR A 221 14.58 -11.05 0.64
CA THR A 221 13.68 -11.87 -0.17
C THR A 221 12.54 -12.45 0.68
N HIS A 222 11.54 -13.10 0.07
CA HIS A 222 10.52 -13.82 0.84
C HIS A 222 11.13 -14.93 1.70
N GLY A 223 12.13 -15.67 1.18
CA GLY A 223 12.84 -16.70 1.94
C GLY A 223 13.60 -16.11 3.13
N GLU A 224 14.40 -15.07 2.90
CA GLU A 224 15.16 -14.39 3.96
C GLU A 224 14.23 -13.76 5.02
N THR A 225 13.12 -13.15 4.59
CA THR A 225 12.12 -12.57 5.52
C THR A 225 11.49 -13.63 6.41
N TYR A 226 11.14 -14.78 5.84
CA TYR A 226 10.52 -15.87 6.60
C TYR A 226 11.50 -16.50 7.60
N GLU A 227 12.74 -16.77 7.19
CA GLU A 227 13.76 -17.29 8.11
C GLU A 227 14.10 -16.30 9.22
N GLU A 228 14.19 -15.00 8.91
CA GLU A 228 14.44 -13.97 9.91
C GLU A 228 13.26 -13.85 10.91
N ALA A 229 12.02 -13.89 10.42
CA ALA A 229 10.82 -13.88 11.26
C ALA A 229 10.71 -15.15 12.12
N LYS A 230 11.11 -16.30 11.56
CA LYS A 230 11.15 -17.60 12.26
C LYS A 230 12.21 -17.62 13.36
N ALA A 231 13.40 -17.05 13.11
CA ALA A 231 14.45 -16.91 14.11
C ALA A 231 14.01 -15.96 15.26
N PHE A 232 13.35 -14.86 14.91
CA PHE A 232 12.74 -13.96 15.90
C PHE A 232 11.67 -14.68 16.76
N ALA A 233 10.75 -15.41 16.12
CA ALA A 233 9.72 -16.21 16.79
C ALA A 233 10.31 -17.24 17.76
N SER A 234 11.36 -17.95 17.34
CA SER A 234 12.10 -18.91 18.16
C SER A 234 12.75 -18.24 19.38
N GLY A 235 13.34 -17.05 19.19
CA GLY A 235 13.90 -16.25 20.28
C GLY A 235 12.83 -15.78 21.27
N LEU A 236 11.64 -15.36 20.81
CA LEU A 236 10.52 -15.01 21.69
C LEU A 236 10.10 -16.20 22.58
N GLN A 237 9.97 -17.40 22.01
CA GLN A 237 9.68 -18.59 22.80
C GLN A 237 10.76 -18.91 23.83
N ALA A 238 12.04 -18.71 23.48
CA ALA A 238 13.15 -18.88 24.41
C ALA A 238 13.13 -17.87 25.57
N LEU A 239 12.48 -16.72 25.40
CA LEU A 239 12.20 -15.76 26.47
C LEU A 239 10.94 -16.10 27.29
N GLY A 240 10.25 -17.19 27.00
CA GLY A 240 9.03 -17.60 27.69
C GLY A 240 7.76 -16.91 27.19
N VAL A 241 7.78 -16.36 25.98
CA VAL A 241 6.57 -15.91 25.27
C VAL A 241 5.84 -17.15 24.73
N ASN A 242 4.63 -17.39 25.24
CA ASN A 242 3.75 -18.48 24.82
C ASN A 242 2.71 -17.97 23.80
N PRO A 243 2.06 -18.86 23.03
CA PRO A 243 0.93 -18.48 22.21
C PRO A 243 -0.14 -17.72 23.00
N GLY A 244 -0.66 -16.63 22.43
CA GLY A 244 -1.60 -15.72 23.09
C GLY A 244 -0.95 -14.59 23.91
N ASP A 245 0.35 -14.68 24.22
CA ASP A 245 1.06 -13.58 24.89
C ASP A 245 1.24 -12.38 23.95
N LYS A 246 1.33 -11.18 24.54
CA LYS A 246 1.30 -9.90 23.82
C LYS A 246 2.72 -9.39 23.64
N VAL A 247 3.04 -8.99 22.41
CA VAL A 247 4.33 -8.40 22.05
C VAL A 247 4.06 -7.03 21.45
N ALA A 248 4.45 -5.98 22.17
CA ALA A 248 4.31 -4.62 21.69
C ALA A 248 5.43 -4.27 20.70
N ILE A 249 5.09 -3.50 19.66
CA ILE A 249 6.05 -3.06 18.64
C ILE A 249 5.88 -1.55 18.47
N ILE A 250 6.93 -0.78 18.74
CA ILE A 250 6.93 0.68 18.57
C ILE A 250 8.07 1.11 17.64
N GLY A 251 7.76 1.96 16.66
CA GLY A 251 8.77 2.45 15.73
C GLY A 251 8.15 3.00 14.46
N LYS A 252 8.94 3.79 13.73
CA LYS A 252 8.67 4.13 12.33
C LYS A 252 8.73 2.85 11.48
N ASN A 253 8.11 2.89 10.31
CA ASN A 253 8.09 1.74 9.41
C ASN A 253 9.52 1.35 9.00
N SER A 254 9.80 0.06 9.07
CA SER A 254 11.07 -0.55 8.65
C SER A 254 10.85 -2.02 8.27
N ALA A 255 11.83 -2.61 7.59
CA ALA A 255 11.77 -4.03 7.25
C ALA A 255 11.67 -4.89 8.53
N HIS A 256 12.45 -4.56 9.55
CA HIS A 256 12.47 -5.28 10.83
C HIS A 256 11.19 -5.11 11.64
N TRP A 257 10.45 -4.00 11.47
CA TRP A 257 9.12 -3.85 12.08
C TRP A 257 8.17 -4.93 11.55
N LEU A 258 8.11 -5.12 10.22
CA LEU A 258 7.26 -6.15 9.61
C LEU A 258 7.74 -7.56 9.98
N ILE A 259 9.05 -7.79 9.99
CA ILE A 259 9.62 -9.08 10.39
C ILE A 259 9.25 -9.41 11.85
N ALA A 260 9.28 -8.44 12.76
CA ALA A 260 8.86 -8.64 14.15
C ALA A 260 7.37 -9.01 14.25
N ASP A 261 6.50 -8.32 13.51
CA ASP A 261 5.06 -8.62 13.47
C ASP A 261 4.77 -10.01 12.87
N TYR A 262 5.45 -10.37 11.78
CA TYR A 262 5.37 -11.72 11.21
C TYR A 262 5.92 -12.79 12.16
N GLY A 263 6.99 -12.49 12.88
CA GLY A 263 7.55 -13.38 13.89
C GLY A 263 6.60 -13.57 15.08
N CYS A 264 5.85 -12.54 15.48
CA CYS A 264 4.77 -12.70 16.47
C CYS A 264 3.72 -13.70 15.96
N ALA A 265 3.26 -13.53 14.71
CA ALA A 265 2.30 -14.46 14.10
C ALA A 265 2.82 -15.91 14.02
N LEU A 266 4.10 -16.10 13.68
CA LEU A 266 4.74 -17.43 13.65
C LEU A 266 4.92 -18.06 15.04
N ALA A 267 5.12 -17.24 16.08
CA ALA A 267 5.20 -17.68 17.47
C ALA A 267 3.83 -17.99 18.10
N GLY A 268 2.74 -17.55 17.45
CA GLY A 268 1.40 -17.53 18.04
C GLY A 268 1.17 -16.39 19.03
N ALA A 269 2.07 -15.41 19.09
CA ALA A 269 1.95 -14.23 19.92
C ALA A 269 1.03 -13.19 19.26
N VAL A 270 0.40 -12.36 20.09
CA VAL A 270 -0.49 -11.27 19.66
C VAL A 270 0.32 -9.99 19.52
N SER A 271 0.40 -9.44 18.31
CA SER A 271 1.11 -8.18 18.11
C SER A 271 0.31 -6.98 18.60
N VAL A 272 0.98 -6.07 19.32
CA VAL A 272 0.39 -4.83 19.86
C VAL A 272 1.15 -3.64 19.26
N PRO A 273 0.79 -3.19 18.04
CA PRO A 273 1.53 -2.13 17.40
C PRO A 273 1.19 -0.76 18.00
N MET A 274 2.22 0.04 18.26
CA MET A 274 2.10 1.38 18.86
C MET A 274 2.64 2.45 17.92
N TYR A 275 1.98 3.61 17.92
CA TYR A 275 2.46 4.76 17.15
C TYR A 275 3.77 5.29 17.74
N PRO A 276 4.77 5.63 16.91
CA PRO A 276 6.04 6.19 17.38
C PRO A 276 5.94 7.68 17.78
N THR A 277 4.74 8.24 17.83
CA THR A 277 4.46 9.66 18.12
C THR A 277 3.64 9.86 19.39
N ILE A 278 3.31 8.78 20.12
CA ILE A 278 2.66 8.89 21.44
C ILE A 278 3.71 9.23 22.49
N ASP A 279 3.29 9.89 23.57
CA ASP A 279 4.14 10.10 24.74
C ASP A 279 4.42 8.80 25.51
N GLY A 280 5.46 8.85 26.35
CA GLY A 280 5.89 7.71 27.18
C GLY A 280 4.82 7.21 28.14
N ASP A 281 4.04 8.11 28.75
CA ASP A 281 2.94 7.74 29.65
C ASP A 281 1.85 6.94 28.92
N THR A 282 1.49 7.36 27.72
CA THR A 282 0.53 6.66 26.87
C THR A 282 1.07 5.31 26.42
N ALA A 283 2.35 5.23 26.07
CA ALA A 283 3.01 3.96 25.75
C ALA A 283 2.98 2.99 26.94
N ARG A 284 3.33 3.47 28.14
CA ARG A 284 3.27 2.70 29.39
C ARG A 284 1.87 2.15 29.65
N LYS A 285 0.86 3.03 29.56
CA LYS A 285 -0.56 2.67 29.74
C LYS A 285 -1.00 1.59 28.76
N ILE A 286 -0.57 1.65 27.50
CA ILE A 286 -0.85 0.61 26.50
C ILE A 286 -0.18 -0.71 26.90
N LEU A 287 1.12 -0.68 27.27
CA LEU A 287 1.88 -1.86 27.67
C LEU A 287 1.26 -2.59 28.87
N GLU A 288 0.87 -1.83 29.89
CA GLU A 288 0.19 -2.36 31.08
C GLU A 288 -1.20 -2.90 30.73
N HIS A 289 -1.98 -2.16 29.93
CA HIS A 289 -3.34 -2.57 29.55
C HIS A 289 -3.35 -3.84 28.69
N SER A 290 -2.48 -3.95 27.69
CA SER A 290 -2.34 -5.17 26.86
C SER A 290 -1.62 -6.30 27.58
N GLU A 291 -0.98 -6.04 28.72
CA GLU A 291 -0.13 -6.99 29.43
C GLU A 291 0.97 -7.53 28.51
N SER A 292 1.62 -6.62 27.79
CA SER A 292 2.71 -6.98 26.88
C SER A 292 3.89 -7.53 27.68
N LYS A 293 4.40 -8.70 27.29
CA LYS A 293 5.61 -9.30 27.90
C LYS A 293 6.89 -8.76 27.30
N VAL A 294 6.80 -8.29 26.06
CA VAL A 294 7.93 -7.82 25.27
C VAL A 294 7.57 -6.48 24.64
N LEU A 295 8.55 -5.57 24.59
CA LEU A 295 8.52 -4.34 23.82
C LEU A 295 9.65 -4.37 22.78
N VAL A 296 9.27 -4.44 21.51
CA VAL A 296 10.18 -4.29 20.38
C VAL A 296 10.35 -2.80 20.09
N ILE A 297 11.57 -2.31 20.32
CA ILE A 297 12.03 -0.96 20.00
C ILE A 297 12.54 -0.97 18.55
N GLY A 298 11.71 -0.42 17.67
CA GLY A 298 11.96 -0.24 16.25
C GLY A 298 12.74 1.03 15.94
N LYS A 299 12.66 1.46 14.68
CA LYS A 299 13.33 2.66 14.17
C LYS A 299 12.74 3.92 14.82
N LEU A 300 13.51 4.58 15.66
CA LEU A 300 13.12 5.80 16.39
C LEU A 300 14.28 6.80 16.37
N ASP A 301 13.95 8.09 16.42
CA ASP A 301 14.98 9.13 16.56
C ASP A 301 15.51 9.18 17.99
N ASP A 302 14.61 8.97 18.96
CA ASP A 302 14.92 8.85 20.38
C ASP A 302 14.09 7.70 20.97
N ALA A 303 14.78 6.72 21.55
CA ALA A 303 14.16 5.59 22.22
C ALA A 303 13.98 5.81 23.73
N SER A 304 14.69 6.77 24.33
CA SER A 304 14.72 6.98 25.79
C SER A 304 13.32 7.20 26.37
N VAL A 305 12.49 7.96 25.66
CA VAL A 305 11.08 8.21 26.00
C VAL A 305 10.32 6.92 26.28
N TYR A 306 10.55 5.85 25.53
CA TYR A 306 9.83 4.59 25.69
C TYR A 306 10.55 3.62 26.63
N VAL A 307 11.87 3.71 26.71
CA VAL A 307 12.69 2.92 27.63
C VAL A 307 12.40 3.32 29.07
N ASP A 308 12.40 4.62 29.36
CA ASP A 308 12.19 5.18 30.70
C ASP A 308 10.76 4.91 31.23
N HIS A 309 9.80 4.75 30.32
CA HIS A 309 8.39 4.48 30.65
C HIS A 309 8.01 3.00 30.49
N CYS A 310 8.96 2.13 30.15
CA CYS A 310 8.71 0.70 30.01
C CYS A 310 8.44 0.07 31.39
N PRO A 311 7.29 -0.60 31.62
CA PRO A 311 7.01 -1.22 32.90
C PRO A 311 8.05 -2.29 33.29
N ALA A 312 8.29 -2.43 34.58
CA ALA A 312 9.15 -3.49 35.12
C ALA A 312 8.62 -4.87 34.70
N GLY A 313 9.51 -5.74 34.22
CA GLY A 313 9.17 -7.09 33.75
C GLY A 313 8.83 -7.19 32.25
N VAL A 314 8.72 -6.07 31.53
CA VAL A 314 8.60 -6.08 30.06
C VAL A 314 10.00 -6.14 29.45
N GLN A 315 10.31 -7.23 28.72
CA GLN A 315 11.61 -7.39 28.07
C GLN A 315 11.70 -6.47 26.84
N ARG A 316 12.71 -5.60 26.81
CA ARG A 316 13.01 -4.77 25.64
C ARG A 316 13.85 -5.53 24.62
N ILE A 317 13.49 -5.41 23.34
CA ILE A 317 14.21 -5.98 22.21
C ILE A 317 14.43 -4.88 21.18
N TYR A 318 15.66 -4.69 20.74
CA TYR A 318 16.03 -3.64 19.79
C TYR A 318 16.24 -4.22 18.40
N ILE A 319 15.60 -3.63 17.39
CA ILE A 319 15.88 -3.98 15.98
C ILE A 319 17.35 -3.67 15.63
N PRO A 320 17.91 -4.26 14.55
CA PRO A 320 19.25 -3.91 14.10
C PRO A 320 19.41 -2.40 13.87
N PHE A 321 20.63 -1.89 14.10
CA PHE A 321 21.00 -0.47 14.03
C PHE A 321 20.43 0.45 15.10
N MET A 322 19.64 -0.08 16.05
CA MET A 322 19.29 0.63 17.28
C MET A 322 20.24 0.24 18.42
N SER A 323 20.67 1.22 19.21
CA SER A 323 21.47 0.97 20.41
C SER A 323 20.58 0.41 21.52
N ALA A 324 20.89 -0.80 21.98
CA ALA A 324 20.24 -1.39 23.15
C ALA A 324 20.71 -0.70 24.43
N ASP A 325 19.80 -0.57 25.39
CA ASP A 325 20.13 -0.18 26.75
C ASP A 325 20.72 -1.37 27.54
N ALA A 326 21.16 -1.13 28.78
CA ALA A 326 21.84 -2.16 29.59
C ALA A 326 20.98 -3.39 29.89
N GLU A 327 19.66 -3.24 29.91
CA GLU A 327 18.69 -4.31 30.25
C GLU A 327 17.98 -4.88 29.00
N GLY A 328 18.22 -4.29 27.83
CA GLY A 328 17.64 -4.68 26.56
C GLY A 328 18.43 -5.78 25.85
N LEU A 329 17.74 -6.55 25.00
CA LEU A 329 18.38 -7.49 24.08
C LEU A 329 18.50 -6.88 22.68
N THR A 330 19.63 -7.07 22.04
CA THR A 330 19.75 -6.81 20.60
C THR A 330 19.00 -7.90 19.82
N TRP A 331 18.62 -7.58 18.58
CA TRP A 331 18.01 -8.52 17.65
C TRP A 331 18.81 -9.83 17.50
N GLU A 332 20.13 -9.73 17.34
CA GLU A 332 21.00 -10.91 17.22
C GLU A 332 21.10 -11.70 18.54
N ALA A 333 21.14 -11.02 19.69
CA ALA A 333 21.16 -11.69 20.99
C ALA A 333 19.86 -12.45 21.27
N LEU A 334 18.72 -11.93 20.80
CA LEU A 334 17.45 -12.65 20.83
C LEU A 334 17.50 -13.90 19.95
N LYS A 335 17.89 -13.77 18.68
CA LYS A 335 17.95 -14.90 17.75
C LYS A 335 18.88 -16.01 18.25
N ALA A 336 20.01 -15.64 18.87
CA ALA A 336 20.95 -16.59 19.46
C ALA A 336 20.37 -17.42 20.63
N LYS A 337 19.29 -16.95 21.28
CA LYS A 337 18.56 -17.72 22.30
C LYS A 337 17.59 -18.73 21.69
N GLY A 338 17.14 -18.48 20.45
CA GLY A 338 16.22 -19.36 19.75
C GLY A 338 16.81 -20.73 19.45
N ARG A 339 15.96 -21.75 19.34
CA ARG A 339 16.37 -23.08 18.91
C ARG A 339 16.36 -23.19 17.37
N PRO A 340 17.36 -23.84 16.74
CA PRO A 340 17.41 -24.05 15.30
C PRO A 340 16.27 -24.93 14.74
N ASP A 341 15.71 -25.81 15.56
CA ASP A 341 14.66 -26.76 15.20
C ASP A 341 13.24 -26.22 15.38
N PHE A 342 13.10 -24.93 15.73
CA PHE A 342 11.82 -24.28 15.92
C PHE A 342 10.89 -24.50 14.72
N GLN A 343 9.65 -24.89 15.01
CA GLN A 343 8.58 -24.98 14.03
C GLN A 343 7.51 -23.95 14.38
N PRO A 344 7.04 -23.15 13.42
CA PRO A 344 5.91 -22.26 13.64
C PRO A 344 4.71 -23.04 14.15
N VAL A 345 3.95 -22.42 15.05
CA VAL A 345 2.75 -23.04 15.61
C VAL A 345 1.64 -22.96 14.54
N PRO A 346 0.96 -24.06 14.20
CA PRO A 346 -0.24 -24.00 13.37
C PRO A 346 -1.31 -23.14 14.05
N MET A 347 -1.85 -22.16 13.34
CA MET A 347 -2.82 -21.21 13.89
C MET A 347 -4.24 -21.62 13.52
N ASP A 348 -5.12 -21.74 14.51
CA ASP A 348 -6.56 -21.67 14.26
C ASP A 348 -6.88 -20.27 13.70
N PRO A 349 -7.60 -20.14 12.56
CA PRO A 349 -8.02 -18.85 12.03
C PRO A 349 -8.72 -17.95 13.06
N GLU A 350 -9.42 -18.50 14.05
CA GLU A 350 -10.10 -17.71 15.08
C GLU A 350 -9.16 -17.18 16.17
N THR A 351 -7.90 -17.60 16.18
CA THR A 351 -6.86 -17.11 17.12
C THR A 351 -6.60 -15.62 16.92
N LEU A 352 -6.59 -14.87 18.02
CA LEU A 352 -6.27 -13.45 18.04
C LEU A 352 -4.87 -13.21 17.44
N MET A 353 -4.79 -12.35 16.44
CA MET A 353 -3.53 -12.02 15.75
C MET A 353 -2.95 -10.70 16.28
N THR A 354 -3.80 -9.69 16.50
CA THR A 354 -3.33 -8.33 16.82
C THR A 354 -4.34 -7.54 17.63
N ILE A 355 -3.84 -6.62 18.45
CA ILE A 355 -4.64 -5.62 19.18
C ILE A 355 -4.22 -4.23 18.71
N ILE A 356 -5.07 -3.59 17.92
CA ILE A 356 -4.79 -2.26 17.34
C ILE A 356 -5.41 -1.19 18.23
N TYR A 357 -4.56 -0.36 18.85
CA TYR A 357 -5.05 0.72 19.71
C TYR A 357 -5.53 1.92 18.91
N THR A 358 -6.72 2.42 19.26
CA THR A 358 -7.31 3.63 18.69
C THR A 358 -7.42 4.73 19.73
N SER A 359 -7.21 5.98 19.33
CA SER A 359 -7.40 7.13 20.21
C SER A 359 -8.87 7.26 20.61
N GLY A 360 -9.20 6.93 21.86
CA GLY A 360 -10.54 7.11 22.42
C GLY A 360 -10.81 8.56 22.85
N THR A 361 -12.08 8.95 22.91
CA THR A 361 -12.51 10.27 23.44
C THR A 361 -12.28 10.41 24.95
N THR A 362 -12.04 9.30 25.65
CA THR A 362 -11.94 9.21 27.12
C THR A 362 -10.50 9.21 27.65
N GLY A 363 -9.51 9.61 26.83
CA GLY A 363 -8.10 9.75 27.25
C GLY A 363 -7.28 8.45 27.23
N MET A 364 -7.89 7.28 27.49
CA MET A 364 -7.24 5.97 27.31
C MET A 364 -7.53 5.39 25.92
N PRO A 365 -6.51 4.97 25.15
CA PRO A 365 -6.69 4.27 23.88
C PRO A 365 -7.44 2.93 24.06
N LYS A 366 -8.33 2.59 23.12
CA LYS A 366 -9.06 1.31 23.11
C LYS A 366 -8.35 0.29 22.23
N GLY A 367 -8.09 -0.91 22.73
CA GLY A 367 -7.47 -1.99 21.96
C GLY A 367 -8.48 -2.79 21.15
N VAL A 368 -8.47 -2.66 19.82
CA VAL A 368 -9.38 -3.36 18.90
C VAL A 368 -8.80 -4.72 18.53
N MET A 369 -9.55 -5.80 18.75
CA MET A 369 -9.09 -7.18 18.57
C MET A 369 -9.39 -7.71 17.16
N HIS A 370 -8.37 -8.25 16.47
CA HIS A 370 -8.54 -8.93 15.18
C HIS A 370 -7.81 -10.27 15.14
N ASN A 371 -8.51 -11.30 14.66
CA ASN A 371 -7.99 -12.65 14.47
C ASN A 371 -7.53 -12.90 13.02
N PHE A 372 -6.90 -14.05 12.77
CA PHE A 372 -6.44 -14.40 11.41
C PHE A 372 -7.60 -14.54 10.41
N GLN A 373 -8.77 -14.97 10.86
CA GLN A 373 -9.97 -15.12 10.03
C GLN A 373 -10.45 -13.78 9.49
N ASN A 374 -10.38 -12.69 10.26
CA ASN A 374 -10.71 -11.35 9.79
C ASN A 374 -9.85 -10.96 8.58
N PHE A 375 -8.53 -11.20 8.64
CA PHE A 375 -7.60 -10.91 7.54
C PHE A 375 -7.85 -11.83 6.33
N GLN A 376 -8.07 -13.13 6.55
CA GLN A 376 -8.43 -14.06 5.48
C GLN A 376 -9.69 -13.61 4.74
N ALA A 377 -10.75 -13.28 5.49
CA ALA A 377 -12.01 -12.83 4.92
C ALA A 377 -11.81 -11.55 4.11
N ALA A 378 -11.11 -10.56 4.67
CA ALA A 378 -10.78 -9.33 3.99
C ALA A 378 -10.03 -9.58 2.66
N PHE A 379 -9.07 -10.50 2.64
CA PHE A 379 -8.33 -10.83 1.41
C PHE A 379 -9.11 -11.66 0.41
N ARG A 380 -10.07 -12.49 0.83
CA ARG A 380 -11.02 -13.11 -0.11
C ARG A 380 -11.82 -12.04 -0.85
N MET A 381 -12.33 -11.05 -0.13
CA MET A 381 -13.12 -9.95 -0.69
C MET A 381 -12.27 -9.08 -1.65
N VAL A 382 -11.05 -8.75 -1.25
CA VAL A 382 -10.09 -8.03 -2.11
C VAL A 382 -9.77 -8.82 -3.37
N LEU A 383 -9.55 -10.14 -3.26
CA LEU A 383 -9.21 -10.99 -4.40
C LEU A 383 -10.36 -11.24 -5.37
N GLU A 384 -11.60 -11.27 -4.88
CA GLU A 384 -12.79 -11.37 -5.73
C GLU A 384 -12.99 -10.09 -6.54
N GLN A 385 -12.79 -8.92 -5.94
CA GLN A 385 -13.04 -7.63 -6.59
C GLN A 385 -11.86 -7.11 -7.41
N PHE A 386 -10.65 -7.47 -6.98
CA PHE A 386 -9.40 -7.06 -7.60
C PHE A 386 -8.60 -8.29 -8.02
N ASP A 387 -9.25 -9.18 -8.78
CA ASP A 387 -8.71 -10.43 -9.35
C ASP A 387 -7.46 -10.27 -10.24
N PHE A 388 -7.16 -9.02 -10.61
CA PHE A 388 -5.97 -8.60 -11.34
C PHE A 388 -4.77 -8.25 -10.44
N LEU A 389 -4.94 -8.30 -9.11
CA LEU A 389 -3.87 -8.01 -8.17
C LEU A 389 -3.07 -9.26 -7.81
N HIS A 390 -1.81 -9.25 -8.23
CA HIS A 390 -0.85 -10.28 -7.89
C HIS A 390 0.55 -9.69 -8.02
N GLN A 391 1.43 -10.03 -7.08
CA GLN A 391 2.83 -9.62 -7.08
C GLN A 391 3.03 -8.10 -7.11
N GLU A 392 2.21 -7.40 -6.34
CA GLU A 392 2.12 -5.94 -6.35
C GLU A 392 3.35 -5.26 -5.71
N VAL A 393 3.63 -4.03 -6.13
CA VAL A 393 4.66 -3.16 -5.54
C VAL A 393 3.98 -2.10 -4.67
N PHE A 394 4.46 -1.99 -3.44
CA PHE A 394 3.91 -1.11 -2.42
C PHE A 394 4.95 -0.10 -1.92
N LEU A 395 4.48 1.01 -1.38
CA LEU A 395 5.29 1.95 -0.61
C LEU A 395 4.70 2.09 0.79
N SER A 396 5.47 1.69 1.81
CA SER A 396 5.13 1.82 3.22
C SER A 396 5.63 3.16 3.75
N TYR A 397 4.70 3.97 4.26
CA TYR A 397 5.00 5.31 4.78
C TYR A 397 3.96 5.83 5.80
N LEU A 398 2.74 5.30 5.78
CA LEU A 398 1.75 5.56 6.82
C LEU A 398 2.08 4.64 8.02
N PRO A 399 1.76 5.00 9.27
CA PRO A 399 2.19 4.18 10.40
C PRO A 399 1.67 2.74 10.32
N LEU A 400 2.58 1.75 10.41
CA LEU A 400 2.23 0.31 10.43
C LEU A 400 1.35 -0.10 11.63
N SER A 401 1.24 0.76 12.64
CA SER A 401 0.28 0.62 13.74
C SER A 401 -1.15 0.98 13.37
N HIS A 402 -1.38 1.60 12.22
CA HIS A 402 -2.71 1.93 11.75
C HIS A 402 -3.28 0.82 10.86
N VAL A 403 -4.59 0.55 10.99
CA VAL A 403 -5.30 -0.51 10.26
C VAL A 403 -5.11 -0.44 8.74
N ALA A 404 -5.00 0.76 8.16
CA ALA A 404 -4.81 0.92 6.72
C ALA A 404 -3.49 0.30 6.24
N GLU A 405 -2.38 0.49 6.95
CA GLU A 405 -1.09 -0.12 6.60
C GLU A 405 -1.03 -1.59 7.00
N ARG A 406 -1.69 -1.97 8.10
CA ARG A 406 -1.89 -3.39 8.44
C ARG A 406 -2.53 -4.14 7.28
N MET A 407 -3.53 -3.54 6.63
CA MET A 407 -4.20 -4.15 5.48
C MET A 407 -3.44 -4.03 4.17
N ILE A 408 -3.06 -2.81 3.77
CA ILE A 408 -2.55 -2.54 2.41
C ILE A 408 -1.07 -2.87 2.26
N ILE A 409 -0.32 -2.91 3.36
CA ILE A 409 1.12 -3.17 3.32
C ILE A 409 1.46 -4.49 3.99
N SER A 410 1.16 -4.66 5.28
CA SER A 410 1.53 -5.89 6.00
C SER A 410 0.81 -7.11 5.42
N ALA A 411 -0.53 -7.15 5.50
CA ALA A 411 -1.29 -8.29 5.03
C ALA A 411 -1.28 -8.39 3.49
N ALA A 412 -1.45 -7.28 2.77
CA ALA A 412 -1.41 -7.30 1.30
C ALA A 412 -0.03 -7.68 0.77
N GLY A 413 1.06 -7.24 1.37
CA GLY A 413 2.40 -7.68 0.97
C GLY A 413 2.57 -9.20 1.06
N VAL A 414 2.00 -9.85 2.07
CA VAL A 414 2.02 -11.31 2.19
C VAL A 414 1.03 -11.96 1.23
N TYR A 415 -0.25 -11.60 1.31
CA TYR A 415 -1.27 -12.25 0.48
C TYR A 415 -1.01 -12.02 -1.01
N LEU A 416 -0.66 -10.80 -1.44
CA LEU A 416 -0.34 -10.50 -2.84
C LEU A 416 1.04 -10.97 -3.29
N THR A 417 1.85 -11.65 -2.46
CA THR A 417 3.25 -11.98 -2.78
C THR A 417 4.01 -10.73 -3.27
N GLY A 418 3.78 -9.63 -2.56
CA GLY A 418 4.17 -8.29 -2.96
C GLY A 418 5.64 -7.97 -2.72
N ARG A 419 6.05 -6.79 -3.18
CA ARG A 419 7.31 -6.14 -2.85
C ARG A 419 7.03 -4.81 -2.17
N ILE A 420 7.53 -4.63 -0.96
CA ILE A 420 7.31 -3.46 -0.11
C ILE A 420 8.59 -2.63 -0.10
N HIS A 421 8.47 -1.39 -0.57
CA HIS A 421 9.48 -0.37 -0.39
C HIS A 421 9.14 0.47 0.84
N PHE A 422 10.14 0.82 1.64
CA PHE A 422 9.97 1.74 2.77
C PHE A 422 10.50 3.13 2.40
N VAL A 423 9.92 4.15 3.03
CA VAL A 423 10.50 5.50 2.98
C VAL A 423 11.57 5.66 4.05
N GLN A 424 12.66 6.34 3.71
CA GLN A 424 13.71 6.61 4.69
C GLN A 424 13.23 7.64 5.73
N SER A 425 12.58 8.70 5.23
CA SER A 425 12.02 9.83 5.99
C SER A 425 10.91 10.51 5.19
N LEU A 426 10.17 11.44 5.81
CA LEU A 426 9.21 12.27 5.11
C LEU A 426 9.87 13.18 4.04
N ASP A 427 11.10 13.62 4.27
CA ASP A 427 11.84 14.47 3.30
C ASP A 427 12.20 13.72 2.02
N THR A 428 12.45 12.41 2.15
CA THR A 428 12.82 11.53 1.03
C THR A 428 11.61 10.88 0.37
N PHE A 429 10.40 11.07 0.91
CA PHE A 429 9.16 10.47 0.46
C PHE A 429 8.95 10.59 -1.05
N ALA A 430 9.03 11.80 -1.62
CA ALA A 430 8.77 12.02 -3.05
C ALA A 430 9.78 11.27 -3.93
N LYS A 431 11.06 11.24 -3.52
CA LYS A 431 12.11 10.51 -4.23
C LYS A 431 11.88 9.00 -4.12
N ASN A 432 11.59 8.47 -2.94
CA ASN A 432 11.35 7.05 -2.73
C ASN A 432 10.09 6.58 -3.48
N LEU A 433 9.04 7.40 -3.54
CA LEU A 433 7.85 7.12 -4.33
C LEU A 433 8.16 7.12 -5.84
N GLU A 434 8.93 8.09 -6.34
CA GLU A 434 9.39 8.12 -7.74
C GLU A 434 10.26 6.88 -8.08
N GLU A 435 11.10 6.41 -7.16
CA GLU A 435 11.95 5.23 -7.34
C GLU A 435 11.15 3.92 -7.29
N ALA A 436 10.22 3.78 -6.33
CA ALA A 436 9.45 2.55 -6.13
C ALA A 436 8.41 2.31 -7.21
N GLN A 437 7.78 3.36 -7.74
CA GLN A 437 6.67 3.28 -8.69
C GLN A 437 5.61 2.22 -8.29
N PRO A 438 4.95 2.37 -7.12
CA PRO A 438 4.01 1.38 -6.63
C PRO A 438 2.86 1.11 -7.61
N THR A 439 2.42 -0.14 -7.63
CA THR A 439 1.26 -0.56 -8.41
C THR A 439 -0.04 -0.41 -7.60
N VAL A 440 0.05 -0.53 -6.28
CA VAL A 440 -1.02 -0.17 -5.34
C VAL A 440 -0.53 0.98 -4.46
N PHE A 441 -1.25 2.10 -4.47
CA PHE A 441 -0.89 3.27 -3.67
C PHE A 441 -2.11 3.81 -2.92
N MET A 442 -2.03 3.86 -1.59
CA MET A 442 -3.01 4.54 -0.76
C MET A 442 -2.38 5.81 -0.19
N ALA A 443 -3.15 6.89 -0.21
CA ALA A 443 -2.81 8.10 0.49
C ALA A 443 -4.04 8.72 1.16
N VAL A 444 -3.82 9.44 2.26
CA VAL A 444 -4.86 10.26 2.90
C VAL A 444 -5.06 11.57 2.11
N PRO A 445 -6.23 12.24 2.20
CA PRO A 445 -6.55 13.44 1.41
C PRO A 445 -5.44 14.51 1.42
N ARG A 446 -4.83 14.76 2.58
CA ARG A 446 -3.76 15.77 2.71
C ARG A 446 -2.55 15.51 1.83
N ILE A 447 -2.22 14.24 1.56
CA ILE A 447 -1.11 13.87 0.68
C ILE A 447 -1.49 14.11 -0.79
N TRP A 448 -2.73 13.82 -1.16
CA TRP A 448 -3.27 14.14 -2.50
C TRP A 448 -3.29 15.64 -2.75
N GLU A 449 -3.70 16.43 -1.76
CA GLU A 449 -3.67 17.90 -1.83
C GLU A 449 -2.25 18.41 -2.07
N LYS A 450 -1.28 17.94 -1.28
CA LYS A 450 0.13 18.34 -1.44
C LYS A 450 0.68 17.99 -2.83
N PHE A 451 0.27 16.87 -3.41
CA PHE A 451 0.59 16.53 -4.80
C PHE A 451 -0.06 17.51 -5.78
N GLY A 452 -1.34 17.85 -5.58
CA GLY A 452 -2.05 18.88 -6.35
C GLY A 452 -1.34 20.23 -6.29
N GLU A 453 -1.11 20.76 -5.09
CA GLU A 453 -0.39 22.02 -4.83
C GLU A 453 0.98 22.04 -5.55
N THR A 454 1.75 20.95 -5.45
CA THR A 454 3.05 20.84 -6.12
C THR A 454 2.93 20.87 -7.65
N LEU A 455 1.89 20.23 -8.20
CA LEU A 455 1.64 20.23 -9.65
C LEU A 455 1.24 21.61 -10.15
N HIS A 456 0.38 22.32 -9.41
CA HIS A 456 -0.06 23.68 -9.75
C HIS A 456 1.11 24.65 -9.70
N LYS A 457 1.92 24.60 -8.63
CA LYS A 457 3.12 25.43 -8.47
C LYS A 457 4.14 25.23 -9.59
N LYS A 458 4.38 23.98 -10.02
CA LYS A 458 5.36 23.67 -11.08
C LYS A 458 4.82 23.88 -12.48
N ILE A 459 3.52 23.61 -12.70
CA ILE A 459 2.88 23.64 -14.02
C ILE A 459 1.47 24.23 -13.86
N PRO A 460 1.32 25.58 -13.84
CA PRO A 460 0.03 26.21 -13.56
C PRO A 460 -1.04 25.97 -14.64
N ALA A 461 -0.63 25.77 -15.90
CA ALA A 461 -1.55 25.58 -17.01
C ALA A 461 -2.11 24.15 -17.08
N ALA A 462 -3.42 23.98 -16.90
CA ALA A 462 -4.09 22.67 -16.90
C ALA A 462 -3.92 21.89 -18.23
N PHE A 463 -3.96 22.57 -19.38
CA PHE A 463 -3.74 21.91 -20.67
C PHE A 463 -2.32 21.32 -20.79
N LEU A 464 -1.33 21.99 -20.20
CA LEU A 464 0.06 21.53 -20.19
C LEU A 464 0.24 20.36 -19.23
N ARG A 465 -0.44 20.37 -18.07
CA ARG A 465 -0.49 19.20 -17.17
C ARG A 465 -1.04 17.97 -17.88
N ARG A 466 -2.16 18.11 -18.60
CA ARG A 466 -2.74 17.02 -19.40
C ARG A 466 -1.81 16.53 -20.50
N ALA A 467 -1.17 17.43 -21.24
CA ALA A 467 -0.22 17.07 -22.29
C ALA A 467 1.01 16.32 -21.74
N LEU A 468 1.45 16.65 -20.52
CA LEU A 468 2.58 16.03 -19.84
C LEU A 468 2.20 14.88 -18.91
N ALA A 469 0.96 14.42 -18.92
CA ALA A 469 0.44 13.43 -17.97
C ALA A 469 1.33 12.17 -17.81
N PRO A 470 1.86 11.53 -18.88
CA PRO A 470 2.76 10.37 -18.71
C PRO A 470 4.04 10.70 -17.93
N VAL A 471 4.61 11.88 -18.15
CA VAL A 471 5.82 12.36 -17.45
C VAL A 471 5.49 12.70 -16.00
N LEU A 472 4.36 13.35 -15.76
CA LEU A 472 3.92 13.74 -14.42
C LEU A 472 3.58 12.53 -13.57
N ARG A 473 2.82 11.56 -14.11
CA ARG A 473 2.57 10.28 -13.43
C ARG A 473 3.88 9.61 -13.03
N LYS A 474 4.89 9.58 -13.91
CA LYS A 474 6.20 9.02 -13.59
C LYS A 474 6.88 9.80 -12.47
N LYS A 475 6.91 11.14 -12.57
CA LYS A 475 7.54 12.02 -11.57
C LYS A 475 6.86 11.97 -10.20
N LEU A 476 5.56 11.71 -10.16
CA LEU A 476 4.79 11.47 -8.94
C LEU A 476 4.97 10.05 -8.38
N GLY A 477 5.65 9.15 -9.09
CA GLY A 477 5.75 7.74 -8.70
C GLY A 477 4.53 6.88 -9.04
N LEU A 478 3.58 7.38 -9.82
CA LEU A 478 2.28 6.75 -10.05
C LEU A 478 2.09 6.26 -11.50
N SER A 479 3.17 6.17 -12.30
CA SER A 479 3.08 5.70 -13.70
C SER A 479 2.68 4.24 -13.82
N ARG A 480 2.94 3.45 -12.78
CA ARG A 480 2.63 2.02 -12.71
C ARG A 480 1.40 1.70 -11.86
N SER A 481 0.82 2.71 -11.23
CA SER A 481 -0.34 2.53 -10.34
C SER A 481 -1.53 1.98 -11.13
N ARG A 482 -2.12 0.91 -10.59
CA ARG A 482 -3.31 0.22 -11.11
C ARG A 482 -4.47 0.26 -10.12
N LEU A 483 -4.17 0.45 -8.84
CA LEU A 483 -5.12 0.71 -7.77
C LEU A 483 -4.62 1.91 -6.95
N VAL A 484 -5.38 2.99 -6.97
CA VAL A 484 -5.05 4.23 -6.25
C VAL A 484 -6.19 4.54 -5.30
N LEU A 485 -5.88 4.64 -4.02
CA LEU A 485 -6.88 4.72 -2.95
C LEU A 485 -6.75 6.00 -2.14
N SER A 486 -7.89 6.53 -1.71
CA SER A 486 -7.98 7.56 -0.67
C SER A 486 -8.95 7.12 0.42
N GLY A 487 -8.66 7.43 1.67
CA GLY A 487 -9.53 7.09 2.80
C GLY A 487 -9.15 7.84 4.06
N ALA A 488 -9.74 7.41 5.19
CA ALA A 488 -9.58 8.00 6.52
C ALA A 488 -10.22 9.40 6.72
N ALA A 489 -10.35 10.21 5.66
CA ALA A 489 -11.06 11.48 5.65
C ALA A 489 -11.64 11.78 4.25
N PRO A 490 -12.62 12.70 4.13
CA PRO A 490 -13.15 13.15 2.84
C PRO A 490 -12.08 13.82 1.98
N ILE A 491 -12.17 13.66 0.66
CA ILE A 491 -11.30 14.32 -0.33
C ILE A 491 -12.12 15.23 -1.26
N ARG A 492 -11.51 16.34 -1.69
CA ARG A 492 -12.17 17.34 -2.55
C ARG A 492 -12.53 16.75 -3.92
N ALA A 493 -13.75 17.01 -4.39
CA ALA A 493 -14.24 16.50 -5.67
C ALA A 493 -13.46 17.05 -6.88
N SER A 494 -13.06 18.32 -6.79
CA SER A 494 -12.21 18.99 -7.77
C SER A 494 -10.85 18.30 -7.91
N LEU A 495 -10.25 17.91 -6.78
CA LEU A 495 -8.96 17.21 -6.73
C LEU A 495 -9.05 15.82 -7.39
N LEU A 496 -10.10 15.05 -7.09
CA LEU A 496 -10.37 13.76 -7.75
C LEU A 496 -10.48 13.91 -9.27
N THR A 497 -11.24 14.92 -9.71
CA THR A 497 -11.44 15.22 -11.13
C THR A 497 -10.13 15.62 -11.81
N GLU A 498 -9.32 16.44 -11.16
CA GLU A 498 -8.02 16.86 -11.68
C GLU A 498 -7.07 15.68 -11.87
N PHE A 499 -6.88 14.84 -10.86
CA PHE A 499 -6.03 13.64 -10.98
C PHE A 499 -6.53 12.69 -12.06
N ALA A 500 -7.86 12.56 -12.22
CA ALA A 500 -8.44 11.77 -13.30
C ALA A 500 -8.05 12.31 -14.69
N THR A 501 -7.89 13.62 -14.88
CA THR A 501 -7.38 14.20 -16.15
C THR A 501 -5.94 13.79 -16.47
N LEU A 502 -5.17 13.40 -15.44
CA LEU A 502 -3.81 12.86 -15.58
C LEU A 502 -3.80 11.35 -15.75
N GLY A 503 -4.96 10.68 -15.76
CA GLY A 503 -5.07 9.22 -15.77
C GLY A 503 -4.76 8.56 -14.42
N ILE A 504 -4.89 9.31 -13.32
CA ILE A 504 -4.79 8.81 -11.95
C ILE A 504 -6.20 8.81 -11.37
N HIS A 505 -6.84 7.64 -11.33
CA HIS A 505 -8.20 7.50 -10.81
C HIS A 505 -8.14 7.13 -9.32
N ILE A 506 -8.31 8.13 -8.47
CA ILE A 506 -8.35 7.94 -7.01
C ILE A 506 -9.71 7.35 -6.63
N GLN A 507 -9.69 6.21 -5.95
CA GLN A 507 -10.87 5.50 -5.47
C GLN A 507 -11.01 5.71 -3.96
N GLU A 508 -12.11 6.31 -3.52
CA GLU A 508 -12.38 6.49 -2.09
C GLU A 508 -12.80 5.16 -1.44
N VAL A 509 -12.26 4.87 -0.26
CA VAL A 509 -12.58 3.71 0.58
C VAL A 509 -13.00 4.16 1.97
N TYR A 510 -14.05 3.52 2.51
CA TYR A 510 -14.50 3.72 3.88
C TYR A 510 -14.33 2.45 4.71
N GLY A 511 -13.85 2.67 5.92
CA GLY A 511 -13.57 1.66 6.93
C GLY A 511 -12.91 2.29 8.15
N MET A 512 -12.92 1.55 9.25
CA MET A 512 -12.35 1.94 10.54
C MET A 512 -11.58 0.77 11.14
N THR A 513 -10.90 0.99 12.26
CA THR A 513 -10.13 -0.09 12.90
C THR A 513 -11.03 -1.26 13.25
N GLU A 514 -12.25 -1.02 13.71
CA GLU A 514 -13.22 -2.01 14.16
C GLU A 514 -13.77 -2.93 13.04
N ASN A 515 -13.57 -2.59 11.76
CA ASN A 515 -13.93 -3.45 10.63
C ASN A 515 -12.76 -3.75 9.68
N LEU A 516 -11.54 -3.66 10.23
CA LEU A 516 -10.30 -3.92 9.53
C LEU A 516 -10.11 -3.03 8.28
N GLY A 517 -10.67 -1.81 8.29
CA GLY A 517 -10.56 -0.87 7.18
C GLY A 517 -11.30 -1.28 5.90
N ILE A 518 -12.20 -2.28 5.96
CA ILE A 518 -12.98 -2.75 4.82
C ILE A 518 -14.47 -2.60 5.11
N SER A 519 -15.15 -1.72 4.38
CA SER A 519 -16.63 -1.62 4.37
C SER A 519 -17.15 -1.32 2.98
N THR A 520 -16.80 -0.15 2.44
CA THR A 520 -17.22 0.28 1.11
C THR A 520 -16.05 0.81 0.30
N VAL A 521 -16.13 0.75 -1.03
CA VAL A 521 -15.14 1.32 -1.93
C VAL A 521 -15.77 1.79 -3.23
N ASN A 522 -15.26 2.90 -3.78
CA ASN A 522 -15.52 3.28 -5.16
C ASN A 522 -14.78 2.32 -6.08
N PHE A 523 -15.45 1.24 -6.52
CA PHE A 523 -14.85 0.24 -7.41
C PHE A 523 -14.41 0.86 -8.74
N ARG A 524 -13.37 0.28 -9.34
CA ARG A 524 -12.88 0.70 -10.66
C ARG A 524 -14.00 0.56 -11.69
N GLY A 525 -14.27 1.65 -12.42
CA GLY A 525 -15.37 1.71 -13.40
C GLY A 525 -16.75 2.01 -12.79
N LYS A 526 -16.86 2.10 -11.47
CA LYS A 526 -18.06 2.46 -10.70
C LYS A 526 -17.75 3.54 -9.66
N VAL A 527 -16.92 4.51 -10.04
CA VAL A 527 -16.55 5.62 -9.15
C VAL A 527 -17.65 6.66 -9.19
N LYS A 528 -18.23 6.98 -8.02
CA LYS A 528 -19.19 8.09 -7.86
C LYS A 528 -18.61 9.12 -6.90
N ILE A 529 -18.19 10.26 -7.46
CA ILE A 529 -17.61 11.38 -6.70
C ILE A 529 -18.61 11.87 -5.66
N GLY A 530 -18.13 12.14 -4.44
CA GLY A 530 -18.96 12.55 -3.30
C GLY A 530 -19.56 11.38 -2.50
N THR A 531 -19.13 10.16 -2.80
CA THR A 531 -19.52 8.95 -2.09
C THR A 531 -18.27 8.17 -1.70
N VAL A 532 -18.35 7.31 -0.70
CA VAL A 532 -17.33 6.33 -0.35
C VAL A 532 -17.57 4.97 -1.00
N GLY A 533 -18.40 4.96 -2.05
CA GLY A 533 -18.65 3.79 -2.89
C GLY A 533 -19.65 2.79 -2.33
N GLN A 534 -19.61 1.57 -2.87
CA GLN A 534 -20.53 0.49 -2.55
C GLN A 534 -19.89 -0.50 -1.58
N ALA A 535 -20.71 -1.24 -0.82
CA ALA A 535 -20.23 -2.29 0.07
C ALA A 535 -19.40 -3.35 -0.68
N PHE A 536 -18.34 -3.83 -0.04
CA PHE A 536 -17.65 -5.02 -0.52
C PHE A 536 -18.59 -6.24 -0.46
N PRO A 537 -18.47 -7.20 -1.39
CA PRO A 537 -19.19 -8.47 -1.26
C PRO A 537 -18.89 -9.11 0.11
N GLY A 538 -19.94 -9.57 0.79
CA GLY A 538 -19.83 -10.12 2.14
C GLY A 538 -19.90 -9.08 3.28
N MET A 539 -19.88 -7.78 2.97
CA MET A 539 -20.27 -6.73 3.91
C MET A 539 -21.73 -6.34 3.70
N ASN A 540 -22.47 -6.25 4.80
CA ASN A 540 -23.77 -5.61 4.85
C ASN A 540 -23.58 -4.23 5.48
N VAL A 541 -23.96 -3.18 4.75
CA VAL A 541 -23.87 -1.79 5.20
C VAL A 541 -25.25 -1.18 5.10
N THR A 542 -25.80 -0.74 6.23
CA THR A 542 -27.17 -0.23 6.35
C THR A 542 -27.18 1.08 7.12
N ILE A 543 -28.30 1.82 7.04
CA ILE A 543 -28.54 3.02 7.84
C ILE A 543 -29.50 2.67 8.99
N GLY A 544 -29.05 2.88 10.22
CA GLY A 544 -29.80 2.68 11.46
C GLY A 544 -30.54 3.94 11.93
N GLU A 545 -30.91 3.96 13.22
CA GLU A 545 -31.52 5.13 13.85
C GLU A 545 -30.56 6.33 13.85
N GLY A 546 -31.09 7.54 13.65
CA GLY A 546 -30.28 8.77 13.64
C GLY A 546 -29.30 8.88 12.47
N ASP A 547 -29.61 8.24 11.34
CA ASP A 547 -28.77 8.15 10.14
C ASP A 547 -27.41 7.46 10.38
N GLU A 548 -27.26 6.68 11.46
CA GLU A 548 -26.01 5.97 11.76
C GLU A 548 -25.71 4.89 10.71
N VAL A 549 -24.46 4.83 10.24
CA VAL A 549 -23.98 3.75 9.40
C VAL A 549 -23.74 2.52 10.28
N LEU A 550 -24.42 1.42 9.99
CA LEU A 550 -24.23 0.14 10.63
C LEU A 550 -23.51 -0.81 9.66
N VAL A 551 -22.56 -1.58 10.19
CA VAL A 551 -21.75 -2.50 9.39
C VAL A 551 -21.82 -3.90 9.98
N GLN A 552 -22.05 -4.90 9.14
CA GLN A 552 -21.99 -6.30 9.55
C GLN A 552 -21.21 -7.08 8.50
N GLY A 553 -20.23 -7.88 8.93
CA GLY A 553 -19.44 -8.70 8.03
C GLY A 553 -18.27 -9.39 8.72
N PRO A 554 -17.56 -10.27 8.00
CA PRO A 554 -16.51 -11.11 8.57
C PRO A 554 -15.22 -10.34 8.92
N THR A 555 -15.12 -9.06 8.54
CA THR A 555 -13.99 -8.19 8.91
C THR A 555 -14.22 -7.40 10.19
N CYS A 556 -15.42 -7.51 10.79
CA CYS A 556 -15.72 -6.90 12.09
C CYS A 556 -14.88 -7.54 13.20
N THR A 557 -14.39 -6.68 14.10
CA THR A 557 -13.56 -7.02 15.27
C THR A 557 -14.27 -8.01 16.21
N GLN A 558 -13.49 -8.75 17.00
CA GLN A 558 -14.02 -9.51 18.15
C GLN A 558 -14.44 -8.58 19.31
N GLY A 559 -14.14 -7.28 19.23
CA GLY A 559 -14.49 -6.28 20.23
C GLY A 559 -13.27 -5.55 20.78
N TYR A 560 -13.46 -4.89 21.91
CA TYR A 560 -12.42 -4.16 22.61
C TYR A 560 -11.79 -5.02 23.71
N TYR A 561 -10.45 -5.10 23.71
CA TYR A 561 -9.68 -5.88 24.70
C TYR A 561 -9.99 -5.40 26.12
N LYS A 562 -10.39 -6.32 27.01
CA LYS A 562 -10.78 -6.08 28.42
C LYS A 562 -11.94 -5.11 28.62
N GLU A 563 -12.77 -4.91 27.61
CA GLU A 563 -13.85 -3.90 27.63
C GLU A 563 -15.18 -4.54 27.15
N PRO A 564 -15.75 -5.51 27.90
CA PRO A 564 -16.92 -6.27 27.48
C PRO A 564 -18.18 -5.40 27.33
N GLU A 565 -18.37 -4.40 28.19
CA GLU A 565 -19.51 -3.48 28.11
C GLU A 565 -19.46 -2.64 26.83
N LYS A 566 -18.31 -2.01 26.54
CA LYS A 566 -18.10 -1.26 25.29
C LYS A 566 -18.19 -2.15 24.06
N THR A 567 -17.85 -3.44 24.19
CA THR A 567 -18.00 -4.41 23.11
C THR A 567 -19.47 -4.74 22.86
N ALA A 568 -20.27 -4.91 23.93
CA ALA A 568 -21.71 -5.10 23.82
C ALA A 568 -22.39 -3.86 23.21
N GLU A 569 -21.98 -2.65 23.61
CA GLU A 569 -22.42 -1.39 22.99
C GLU A 569 -22.08 -1.32 21.50
N LEU A 570 -20.86 -1.73 21.12
CA LEU A 570 -20.40 -1.72 19.72
C LEU A 570 -21.29 -2.56 18.80
N PHE A 571 -21.86 -3.65 19.32
CA PHE A 571 -22.69 -4.60 18.55
C PHE A 571 -24.16 -4.62 19.01
N ALA A 572 -24.65 -3.55 19.63
CA ALA A 572 -26.05 -3.45 20.01
C ALA A 572 -26.95 -3.72 18.78
N GLY A 573 -27.96 -4.58 18.91
CA GLY A 573 -28.80 -4.93 17.76
C GLY A 573 -28.15 -5.83 16.68
N GLY A 574 -26.94 -6.35 16.90
CA GLY A 574 -26.30 -7.39 16.08
C GLY A 574 -25.44 -6.89 14.90
N ALA A 575 -25.42 -5.57 14.65
CA ALA A 575 -24.52 -4.93 13.70
C ALA A 575 -23.53 -4.01 14.43
N LEU A 576 -22.38 -3.75 13.82
CA LEU A 576 -21.37 -2.83 14.33
C LEU A 576 -21.85 -1.38 14.17
N HIS A 577 -22.00 -0.69 15.30
CA HIS A 577 -22.27 0.74 15.37
C HIS A 577 -21.00 1.54 15.07
N THR A 578 -20.94 2.19 13.91
CA THR A 578 -19.72 2.91 13.48
C THR A 578 -19.54 4.25 14.21
N GLY A 579 -20.63 4.82 14.73
CA GLY A 579 -20.67 6.18 15.21
C GLY A 579 -20.56 7.24 14.11
N ASP A 580 -20.53 6.85 12.83
CA ASP A 580 -20.56 7.74 11.67
C ASP A 580 -22.00 7.79 11.10
N CYS A 581 -22.40 8.95 10.59
CA CYS A 581 -23.69 9.14 9.94
C CYS A 581 -23.53 9.08 8.42
N GLY A 582 -24.54 8.59 7.71
CA GLY A 582 -24.48 8.52 6.26
C GLY A 582 -25.82 8.27 5.58
N LYS A 583 -25.79 8.26 4.24
CA LYS A 583 -26.94 7.95 3.38
C LYS A 583 -26.52 6.97 2.31
N ILE A 584 -27.40 6.00 2.02
CA ILE A 584 -27.23 5.05 0.92
C ILE A 584 -28.26 5.40 -0.16
N ASP A 585 -27.80 5.58 -1.40
CA ASP A 585 -28.70 5.85 -2.53
C ASP A 585 -29.28 4.57 -3.15
N ALA A 586 -30.16 4.72 -4.15
CA ALA A 586 -30.83 3.61 -4.81
C ALA A 586 -29.87 2.63 -5.54
N ASP A 587 -28.66 3.09 -5.87
CA ASP A 587 -27.62 2.27 -6.51
C ASP A 587 -26.67 1.65 -5.46
N GLY A 588 -26.91 1.87 -4.16
CA GLY A 588 -26.13 1.29 -3.06
C GLY A 588 -24.84 2.05 -2.74
N TYR A 589 -24.67 3.30 -3.19
CA TYR A 589 -23.52 4.12 -2.82
C TYR A 589 -23.73 4.79 -1.47
N LEU A 590 -22.75 4.64 -0.58
CA LEU A 590 -22.73 5.31 0.72
C LEU A 590 -22.07 6.68 0.61
N THR A 591 -22.73 7.71 1.16
CA THR A 591 -22.12 9.02 1.45
C THR A 591 -22.05 9.19 2.96
N ILE A 592 -20.86 9.52 3.48
CA ILE A 592 -20.66 9.87 4.88
C ILE A 592 -21.09 11.32 5.11
N THR A 593 -22.01 11.54 6.05
CA THR A 593 -22.56 12.84 6.42
C THR A 593 -22.16 13.27 7.82
N GLY A 594 -21.20 12.60 8.46
CA GLY A 594 -20.54 13.08 9.66
C GLY A 594 -20.36 12.02 10.72
N ARG A 595 -20.17 12.46 11.97
CA ARG A 595 -19.86 11.58 13.10
C ARG A 595 -20.66 11.99 14.32
N ILE A 596 -21.37 11.03 14.94
CA ILE A 596 -22.28 11.26 16.07
C ILE A 596 -21.57 12.00 17.21
N LYS A 597 -20.34 11.61 17.53
CA LYS A 597 -19.56 12.22 18.62
C LYS A 597 -19.02 13.62 18.32
N ASP A 598 -18.93 13.98 17.05
CA ASP A 598 -18.50 15.32 16.64
C ASP A 598 -19.68 16.28 16.57
N ILE A 599 -20.92 15.77 16.66
CA ILE A 599 -22.12 16.59 16.78
C ILE A 599 -22.06 17.32 18.12
N PHE A 600 -21.96 18.64 18.06
CA PHE A 600 -22.00 19.48 19.25
C PHE A 600 -23.33 20.21 19.36
N LYS A 601 -23.61 20.68 20.57
CA LYS A 601 -24.81 21.44 20.88
C LYS A 601 -24.42 22.90 21.08
N THR A 602 -25.00 23.79 20.29
CA THR A 602 -24.88 25.24 20.45
C THR A 602 -25.50 25.69 21.78
N SER A 603 -25.21 26.91 22.25
CA SER A 603 -25.83 27.46 23.46
C SER A 603 -27.36 27.64 23.36
N LYS A 604 -27.90 27.66 22.13
CA LYS A 604 -29.35 27.60 21.85
C LYS A 604 -29.95 26.20 21.96
N GLY A 605 -29.14 25.22 22.33
CA GLY A 605 -29.56 23.84 22.47
C GLY A 605 -29.81 23.10 21.15
N LYS A 606 -29.32 23.61 20.01
CA LYS A 606 -29.44 22.96 18.70
C LYS A 606 -28.18 22.16 18.39
N TYR A 607 -28.38 20.94 17.89
CA TYR A 607 -27.31 20.06 17.44
C TYR A 607 -26.79 20.51 16.07
N VAL A 608 -25.48 20.46 15.87
CA VAL A 608 -24.82 20.80 14.61
C VAL A 608 -23.89 19.66 14.22
N ALA A 609 -24.03 19.14 13.00
CA ALA A 609 -23.08 18.18 12.44
C ALA A 609 -21.98 18.93 11.68
N PRO A 610 -20.73 19.00 12.19
CA PRO A 610 -19.68 19.81 11.55
C PRO A 610 -19.20 19.26 10.21
N ALA A 611 -19.06 17.94 10.08
CA ALA A 611 -18.38 17.32 8.94
C ALA A 611 -19.02 17.60 7.56
N PRO A 612 -20.35 17.62 7.37
CA PRO A 612 -20.97 18.07 6.11
C PRO A 612 -20.58 19.49 5.75
N ILE A 613 -20.62 20.38 6.75
CA ILE A 613 -20.33 21.81 6.58
C ILE A 613 -18.85 21.97 6.20
N GLU A 614 -17.96 21.25 6.88
CA GLU A 614 -16.52 21.20 6.57
C GLU A 614 -16.26 20.67 5.16
N GLY A 615 -16.95 19.61 4.74
CA GLY A 615 -16.83 19.05 3.40
C GLY A 615 -17.25 20.04 2.30
N LEU A 616 -18.27 20.86 2.56
CA LEU A 616 -18.68 21.95 1.67
C LEU A 616 -17.65 23.09 1.64
N LEU A 617 -17.13 23.50 2.79
CA LEU A 617 -16.11 24.54 2.89
C LEU A 617 -14.80 24.11 2.21
N LEU A 618 -14.40 22.86 2.37
CA LEU A 618 -13.23 22.27 1.73
C LEU A 618 -13.37 22.21 0.20
N GLN A 619 -14.53 22.49 -0.41
CA GLN A 619 -14.56 22.65 -1.88
C GLN A 619 -13.82 23.91 -2.37
N SER A 620 -13.51 24.85 -1.47
CA SER A 620 -12.70 26.03 -1.77
C SER A 620 -11.23 25.69 -2.04
N ASP A 621 -10.61 26.39 -2.99
CA ASP A 621 -9.16 26.29 -3.26
C ASP A 621 -8.31 27.13 -2.29
N ASP A 622 -8.93 27.99 -1.48
CA ASP A 622 -8.23 28.82 -0.49
C ASP A 622 -7.99 28.08 0.84
N MET A 623 -8.69 26.97 1.09
CA MET A 623 -8.69 26.25 2.37
C MET A 623 -7.88 24.96 2.29
N ALA A 624 -6.81 24.87 3.08
CA ALA A 624 -6.05 23.64 3.27
C ALA A 624 -6.71 22.72 4.30
N GLN A 625 -7.25 23.29 5.38
CA GLN A 625 -7.88 22.56 6.47
C GLN A 625 -9.02 23.41 7.04
N VAL A 626 -10.07 22.77 7.55
CA VAL A 626 -11.18 23.46 8.20
C VAL A 626 -11.70 22.65 9.39
N CYS A 627 -12.11 23.35 10.44
CA CYS A 627 -12.68 22.81 11.65
C CYS A 627 -13.89 23.68 12.05
N VAL A 628 -15.10 23.14 11.92
CA VAL A 628 -16.33 23.77 12.39
C VAL A 628 -16.49 23.49 13.89
N VAL A 629 -16.60 24.56 14.67
CA VAL A 629 -16.71 24.53 16.13
C VAL A 629 -17.89 25.39 16.57
N GLY A 630 -18.30 25.26 17.82
CA GLY A 630 -19.43 26.04 18.31
C GLY A 630 -20.04 25.55 19.61
N LEU A 631 -19.29 24.77 20.39
CA LEU A 631 -19.68 24.48 21.75
C LEU A 631 -19.78 25.81 22.51
N ASP A 632 -20.89 26.01 23.23
CA ASP A 632 -21.22 27.23 23.97
C ASP A 632 -21.42 28.50 23.11
N LEU A 633 -21.38 28.40 21.78
CA LEU A 633 -21.70 29.53 20.88
C LEU A 633 -23.18 29.52 20.45
N PRO A 634 -23.81 30.69 20.21
CA PRO A 634 -25.19 30.77 19.72
C PRO A 634 -25.40 30.24 18.30
N GLN A 635 -24.33 30.18 17.51
CA GLN A 635 -24.25 29.65 16.15
C GLN A 635 -22.85 29.07 15.93
N PRO A 636 -22.67 28.08 15.05
CA PRO A 636 -21.36 27.52 14.75
C PRO A 636 -20.46 28.53 14.03
N VAL A 637 -19.15 28.31 14.05
CA VAL A 637 -18.15 29.06 13.30
C VAL A 637 -17.16 28.10 12.63
N ALA A 638 -16.52 28.54 11.55
CA ALA A 638 -15.46 27.78 10.89
C ALA A 638 -14.08 28.37 11.23
N LEU A 639 -13.15 27.52 11.65
CA LEU A 639 -11.72 27.82 11.74
C LEU A 639 -11.05 27.18 10.53
N ALA A 640 -10.26 27.93 9.75
CA ALA A 640 -9.67 27.44 8.50
C ALA A 640 -8.19 27.81 8.37
N VAL A 641 -7.38 26.87 7.92
CA VAL A 641 -5.97 27.06 7.55
C VAL A 641 -5.93 27.38 6.05
N MET A 642 -5.25 28.46 5.68
CA MET A 642 -5.09 28.85 4.27
C MET A 642 -4.13 27.92 3.53
N THR A 643 -4.38 27.68 2.24
CA THR A 643 -3.37 27.11 1.33
C THR A 643 -2.17 28.06 1.17
N GLU A 644 -1.01 27.53 0.75
CA GLU A 644 0.20 28.36 0.51
C GLU A 644 -0.10 29.47 -0.52
N ASP A 645 -0.86 29.15 -1.56
CA ASP A 645 -1.26 30.09 -2.60
C ASP A 645 -2.18 31.19 -2.06
N ALA A 646 -3.17 30.84 -1.22
CA ALA A 646 -4.04 31.82 -0.58
C ALA A 646 -3.28 32.73 0.40
N ARG A 647 -2.30 32.19 1.14
CA ARG A 647 -1.43 32.99 2.03
C ARG A 647 -0.60 34.01 1.27
N ASN A 648 -0.06 33.62 0.11
CA ASN A 648 0.79 34.46 -0.73
C ASN A 648 -0.04 35.40 -1.65
N GLY A 649 -1.32 35.11 -1.82
CA GLY A 649 -2.25 35.88 -2.63
C GLY A 649 -2.76 37.16 -1.95
N SER A 650 -3.69 37.84 -2.63
CA SER A 650 -4.31 39.05 -2.10
C SER A 650 -5.27 38.72 -0.96
N ARG A 651 -4.95 39.16 0.27
CA ARG A 651 -5.87 39.07 1.43
C ARG A 651 -7.28 39.60 1.13
N LYS A 652 -7.39 40.62 0.25
CA LYS A 652 -8.69 41.19 -0.16
C LYS A 652 -9.50 40.23 -1.03
N GLU A 653 -8.84 39.49 -1.92
CA GLU A 653 -9.47 38.50 -2.79
C GLU A 653 -9.89 37.27 -2.00
N VAL A 654 -9.00 36.75 -1.15
CA VAL A 654 -9.28 35.63 -0.23
C VAL A 654 -10.45 35.98 0.71
N TYR A 655 -10.49 37.20 1.26
CA TYR A 655 -11.63 37.65 2.06
C TYR A 655 -12.94 37.64 1.25
N LYS A 656 -12.92 38.13 0.01
CA LYS A 656 -14.10 38.20 -0.85
C LYS A 656 -14.59 36.80 -1.22
N ALA A 657 -13.67 35.90 -1.56
CA ALA A 657 -13.96 34.50 -1.87
C ALA A 657 -14.54 33.76 -0.67
N ALA A 658 -13.89 33.84 0.50
CA ALA A 658 -14.37 33.23 1.74
C ALA A 658 -15.74 33.76 2.17
N LYS A 659 -16.00 35.07 2.01
CA LYS A 659 -17.30 35.67 2.32
C LYS A 659 -18.40 35.17 1.39
N ALA A 660 -18.09 35.03 0.09
CA ALA A 660 -19.02 34.48 -0.88
C ALA A 660 -19.33 33.01 -0.56
N LEU A 661 -18.30 32.20 -0.31
CA LEU A 661 -18.43 30.79 0.07
C LEU A 661 -19.26 30.61 1.34
N LEU A 662 -18.97 31.39 2.39
CA LEU A 662 -19.75 31.34 3.64
C LEU A 662 -21.23 31.63 3.38
N SER A 663 -21.54 32.60 2.52
CA SER A 663 -22.92 32.93 2.15
C SER A 663 -23.58 31.81 1.34
N GLU A 664 -22.85 31.19 0.41
CA GLU A 664 -23.32 30.08 -0.42
C GLU A 664 -23.62 28.84 0.43
N VAL A 665 -22.66 28.42 1.25
CA VAL A 665 -22.82 27.28 2.16
C VAL A 665 -24.00 27.53 3.11
N ASN A 666 -24.07 28.71 3.74
CA ASN A 666 -25.19 29.05 4.64
C ASN A 666 -26.56 29.15 3.93
N ALA A 667 -26.61 29.31 2.61
CA ALA A 667 -27.88 29.30 1.89
C ALA A 667 -28.49 27.88 1.85
N GLY A 668 -27.64 26.84 1.80
CA GLY A 668 -28.05 25.43 1.80
C GLY A 668 -28.27 24.82 3.18
N LEU A 669 -27.86 25.50 4.26
CA LEU A 669 -27.92 24.96 5.62
C LEU A 669 -29.21 25.33 6.39
N PRO A 670 -29.71 24.44 7.26
CA PRO A 670 -30.72 24.79 8.26
C PRO A 670 -30.29 25.97 9.14
N ALA A 671 -31.24 26.78 9.60
CA ALA A 671 -30.95 28.03 10.33
C ALA A 671 -30.03 27.90 11.56
N HIS A 672 -30.00 26.73 12.19
CA HIS A 672 -29.17 26.44 13.37
C HIS A 672 -27.76 25.92 13.05
N GLU A 673 -27.52 25.52 11.79
CA GLU A 673 -26.19 25.11 11.31
C GLU A 673 -25.50 26.23 10.52
N LYS A 674 -26.23 27.32 10.22
CA LYS A 674 -25.65 28.49 9.54
C LYS A 674 -24.53 29.06 10.38
N MET A 675 -23.34 29.05 9.80
CA MET A 675 -22.14 29.56 10.44
C MET A 675 -22.22 31.06 10.58
N ASP A 676 -21.93 31.55 11.77
CA ASP A 676 -21.91 32.98 12.02
C ASP A 676 -20.69 33.64 11.37
N ARG A 677 -19.51 33.01 11.48
CA ARG A 677 -18.25 33.54 10.96
C ARG A 677 -17.32 32.45 10.45
N LEU A 678 -16.37 32.88 9.62
CA LEU A 678 -15.20 32.12 9.21
C LEU A 678 -13.93 32.81 9.68
N PHE A 679 -13.03 32.06 10.29
CA PHE A 679 -11.75 32.52 10.82
C PHE A 679 -10.61 31.89 10.04
N TRP A 680 -9.75 32.72 9.46
CA TRP A 680 -8.47 32.28 8.94
C TRP A 680 -7.46 32.26 10.09
N VAL A 681 -6.93 31.07 10.40
CA VAL A 681 -5.91 30.91 11.46
C VAL A 681 -4.51 31.08 10.88
N ALA A 682 -3.60 31.65 11.67
CA ALA A 682 -2.22 31.91 11.24
C ALA A 682 -1.37 30.62 11.17
N GLU A 683 -1.50 29.73 12.15
CA GLU A 683 -0.67 28.53 12.26
C GLU A 683 -1.18 27.36 11.41
N ASP A 684 -0.24 26.51 10.98
CA ASP A 684 -0.56 25.24 10.34
C ASP A 684 -0.91 24.18 11.39
N TRP A 685 -1.92 23.35 11.12
CA TRP A 685 -2.23 22.23 12.00
C TRP A 685 -1.41 21.00 11.61
N THR A 686 -0.56 20.53 12.51
CA THR A 686 0.36 19.43 12.25
C THR A 686 0.26 18.33 13.32
N VAL A 687 1.01 17.24 13.15
CA VAL A 687 1.08 16.18 14.17
C VAL A 687 1.91 16.65 15.36
N GLU A 688 2.98 17.40 15.08
CA GLU A 688 3.99 17.88 16.03
C GLU A 688 3.40 18.88 17.03
N ASN A 689 2.55 19.81 16.58
CA ASN A 689 1.84 20.72 17.49
C ASN A 689 0.55 20.09 18.08
N GLY A 690 0.29 18.82 17.80
CA GLY A 690 -0.77 18.04 18.42
C GLY A 690 -2.17 18.28 17.86
N PHE A 691 -2.35 19.19 16.89
CA PHE A 691 -3.66 19.43 16.27
C PHE A 691 -4.12 18.30 15.36
N LEU A 692 -3.19 17.51 14.80
CA LEU A 692 -3.51 16.33 14.01
C LEU A 692 -3.22 15.02 14.75
N THR A 693 -3.94 13.96 14.40
CA THR A 693 -3.57 12.58 14.70
C THR A 693 -2.35 12.16 13.87
N PRO A 694 -1.66 11.07 14.21
CA PRO A 694 -0.57 10.54 13.37
C PRO A 694 -1.00 10.15 11.95
N THR A 695 -2.31 10.01 11.73
CA THR A 695 -2.95 9.76 10.43
C THR A 695 -3.47 11.03 9.75
N LEU A 696 -3.02 12.20 10.21
CA LEU A 696 -3.32 13.53 9.68
C LEU A 696 -4.80 13.97 9.81
N LYS A 697 -5.58 13.38 10.74
CA LYS A 697 -6.95 13.82 11.03
C LYS A 697 -6.96 14.93 12.08
N ILE A 698 -7.87 15.90 11.95
CA ILE A 698 -8.01 17.02 12.89
C ILE A 698 -8.54 16.53 14.26
N LYS A 699 -7.89 16.98 15.35
CA LYS A 699 -8.37 16.80 16.73
C LYS A 699 -9.25 18.00 17.12
N ARG A 700 -10.53 17.98 16.74
CA ARG A 700 -11.50 19.08 16.95
C ARG A 700 -11.44 19.70 18.34
N ASN A 701 -11.50 18.88 19.39
CA ASN A 701 -11.48 19.38 20.78
C ASN A 701 -10.22 20.17 21.12
N ARG A 702 -9.06 19.81 20.55
CA ARG A 702 -7.79 20.53 20.76
C ARG A 702 -7.78 21.85 19.99
N VAL A 703 -8.25 21.84 18.74
CA VAL A 703 -8.41 23.06 17.92
C VAL A 703 -9.40 24.02 18.59
N GLU A 704 -10.58 23.54 18.97
CA GLU A 704 -11.61 24.34 19.63
C GLU A 704 -11.11 24.94 20.95
N ALA A 705 -10.41 24.16 21.78
CA ALA A 705 -9.84 24.66 23.03
C ALA A 705 -8.75 25.74 22.79
N HIS A 706 -7.92 25.57 21.76
CA HIS A 706 -6.82 26.49 21.47
C HIS A 706 -7.32 27.85 20.96
N TYR A 707 -8.28 27.87 20.02
CA TYR A 707 -8.78 29.11 19.43
C TYR A 707 -9.97 29.72 20.18
N ARG A 708 -10.41 29.12 21.29
CA ARG A 708 -11.59 29.53 22.04
C ARG A 708 -11.58 31.04 22.30
N ASP A 709 -10.56 31.53 22.99
CA ASP A 709 -10.49 32.92 23.44
C ASP A 709 -10.48 33.91 22.27
N ALA A 710 -9.80 33.56 21.17
CA ALA A 710 -9.76 34.37 19.95
C ALA A 710 -11.12 34.42 19.25
N VAL A 711 -11.84 33.30 19.19
CA VAL A 711 -13.20 33.22 18.63
C VAL A 711 -14.17 34.05 19.48
N TYR A 712 -14.09 33.95 20.82
CA TYR A 712 -14.93 34.72 21.73
C TYR A 712 -14.62 36.22 21.66
N ALA A 713 -13.34 36.63 21.63
CA ALA A 713 -12.95 38.02 21.50
C ALA A 713 -13.43 38.65 20.17
N ALA A 714 -13.52 37.85 19.11
CA ALA A 714 -14.03 38.28 17.81
C ALA A 714 -15.55 38.15 17.67
N ALA A 715 -16.27 37.69 18.70
CA ALA A 715 -17.72 37.49 18.65
C ALA A 715 -18.51 38.78 18.44
N ASP A 716 -17.94 39.94 18.77
CA ASP A 716 -18.53 41.27 18.56
C ASP A 716 -18.11 41.93 17.23
N SER A 717 -17.23 41.28 16.45
CA SER A 717 -16.80 41.81 15.15
C SER A 717 -17.94 41.81 14.14
N ALA A 718 -18.17 42.96 13.50
CA ALA A 718 -19.14 43.08 12.39
C ALA A 718 -18.72 42.30 11.12
N LYS A 719 -17.46 41.85 11.05
CA LYS A 719 -16.95 41.11 9.88
C LYS A 719 -17.35 39.63 9.96
N LYS A 720 -17.85 39.11 8.83
CA LYS A 720 -18.22 37.69 8.66
C LYS A 720 -17.02 36.78 8.39
N VAL A 721 -15.91 37.34 7.92
CA VAL A 721 -14.63 36.66 7.76
C VAL A 721 -13.59 37.42 8.59
N VAL A 722 -12.84 36.73 9.41
CA VAL A 722 -11.85 37.30 10.33
C VAL A 722 -10.52 36.61 10.11
N PHE A 723 -9.43 37.38 10.07
CA PHE A 723 -8.07 36.82 10.08
C PHE A 723 -7.57 36.89 11.52
N LEU A 724 -7.23 35.75 12.08
CA LEU A 724 -6.55 35.64 13.38
C LEU A 724 -5.05 35.71 13.05
N ASP A 725 -4.50 36.92 13.05
CA ASP A 725 -3.06 37.12 12.94
C ASP A 725 -2.38 36.60 14.24
N ALA A 726 -1.13 36.13 14.11
CA ALA A 726 -0.36 35.51 15.19
C ALA A 726 0.04 36.50 16.31
#